data_AF-A0A2K9LU61-F1
#
_entry.id   AF-A0A2K9LU61-F1
#
_cell.length_a   1.000
_cell.length_b   1.000
_cell.length_c   1.000
_cell.angle_alpha   90.00
_cell.angle_beta   90.00
_cell.angle_gamma   90.00
#
_symmetry.space_group_name_H-M   'P 1'
#
loop_
_entity.id
_entity.type
_entity.pdbx_description
1 polymer ?
#
loop_
_entity_poly.entity_id
_entity_poly.type
_entity_poly.pdbx_seq_one_letter_code
_entity_poly.pdbx_strand_id
1 'polypeptide(L)'
;MKYQGCVISFLLALMLYGCGGGGGGGSDTAPANVDTPNPETPEELQTGMFTDAPVTGLRYTQGRREGYTESGRFTYDARSSDPVCFFVGEVRLGCVAGGAVVTPYHLSSPGQPAGLQSGYNISRLLISLDESTGPEITLPQASRSARGYVDFSLSDGLFATDPVVNDLIERHAPEGSLSSREDVDVHIADNADVQQSIQALTQALDSEISSISIRWNSTLSEAGVLAHIEARSGGEPQQTEHLYLEVSQSNTQLYLSNLTYIDPNGEYTQVRVGRNGQPTRIADSDQVQAYLNLINTPVGSWFATSSYQPERSGNLIGNSGLQSRVETRYVTQQMANEVVEMASELGRQELSPSNFLRMASYAAALVQSIECAGSVDDTCGSKLQEALLMAQVNTGYESRILNWVSDDLSPDLCLPLQGVPASENCGFAPNLQEFNVVMSNRISEFSGVRIPAWADSDMILFRTAPFILHDWVGDVQVAFGFSCNVSRSYYQFADGGYYGQVKGENVVCTEERLEVLNYNIYACGIESIVCNDPSSDFSFGLDMPSDWPGFSAKRNLAFRVAERMLSSGYGAEMSYLGTRDFRGSRRRFYGDPRLPESWNQFSSYSAWFESLPFDRSAEDFFASGVFIYNDFVEPPPFSIGVSIVEDTNELYNVLDHGFMNFMDRDGTEIMLRIMFW
;
A
#
# COMPACT_ATOMS: atom_id res chain seq x y z
N MET A 1 25.20 -21.62 52.41
CA MET A 1 24.80 -20.95 53.67
C MET A 1 23.52 -20.18 53.34
N LYS A 2 22.31 -20.71 53.58
CA LYS A 2 21.48 -20.63 54.82
C LYS A 2 21.48 -19.20 55.39
N TYR A 3 20.38 -18.45 55.52
CA TYR A 3 18.99 -18.72 55.97
C TYR A 3 18.00 -17.74 55.29
N GLN A 4 16.82 -18.15 54.77
CA GLN A 4 15.51 -18.30 55.46
C GLN A 4 15.08 -17.04 56.25
N GLY A 5 13.88 -16.46 56.17
CA GLY A 5 12.63 -16.85 55.53
C GLY A 5 11.43 -16.44 56.42
N CYS A 6 10.43 -15.79 55.80
CA CYS A 6 8.98 -15.93 56.02
C CYS A 6 8.31 -15.62 57.39
N VAL A 7 6.98 -15.55 57.31
CA VAL A 7 5.91 -15.53 58.34
C VAL A 7 5.32 -14.13 58.61
N ILE A 8 4.22 -13.72 57.95
CA ILE A 8 2.80 -14.15 58.08
C ILE A 8 2.09 -13.48 59.28
N SER A 9 1.28 -12.48 58.94
CA SER A 9 -0.18 -12.47 59.15
C SER A 9 -0.79 -12.14 60.52
N PHE A 10 -1.72 -11.19 60.45
CA PHE A 10 -3.14 -11.31 60.84
C PHE A 10 -3.65 -10.57 62.08
N LEU A 11 -4.91 -10.11 61.91
CA LEU A 11 -5.90 -9.55 62.85
C LEU A 11 -5.83 -8.04 63.10
N LEU A 12 -6.65 -7.19 62.46
CA LEU A 12 -8.09 -7.24 62.12
C LEU A 12 -9.02 -7.20 63.35
N ALA A 13 -9.68 -6.04 63.57
CA ALA A 13 -11.07 -5.92 64.00
C ALA A 13 -11.50 -4.45 63.80
N LEU A 14 -12.33 -4.07 62.81
CA LEU A 14 -13.78 -4.31 62.64
C LEU A 14 -14.65 -3.74 63.77
N MET A 15 -15.56 -2.83 63.39
CA MET A 15 -17.02 -2.92 63.60
C MET A 15 -17.68 -1.91 62.60
N LEU A 16 -18.45 -2.33 61.58
CA LEU A 16 -19.85 -2.86 61.56
C LEU A 16 -20.89 -1.74 61.76
N TYR A 17 -21.90 -1.53 60.90
CA TYR A 17 -23.10 -2.35 60.60
C TYR A 17 -23.87 -1.69 59.40
N GLY A 18 -24.71 -2.32 58.58
CA GLY A 18 -25.31 -3.65 58.52
C GLY A 18 -26.19 -3.81 57.25
N CYS A 19 -26.33 -5.02 56.71
CA CYS A 19 -27.53 -5.89 56.70
C CYS A 19 -28.57 -5.54 55.61
N GLY A 20 -29.07 -6.41 54.72
CA GLY A 20 -28.95 -7.87 54.55
C GLY A 20 -29.96 -8.40 53.50
N GLY A 21 -29.83 -9.69 53.14
CA GLY A 21 -30.82 -10.55 52.46
C GLY A 21 -30.90 -10.43 50.93
N GLY A 22 -31.11 -11.47 50.10
CA GLY A 22 -31.41 -12.89 50.26
C GLY A 22 -31.73 -13.44 48.85
N GLY A 23 -31.51 -14.74 48.62
CA GLY A 23 -31.40 -15.39 47.30
C GLY A 23 -32.64 -15.52 46.40
N GLY A 24 -32.44 -16.11 45.22
CA GLY A 24 -33.49 -16.64 44.35
C GLY A 24 -33.13 -16.58 42.86
N GLY A 25 -32.92 -17.74 42.23
CA GLY A 25 -32.63 -17.85 40.80
C GLY A 25 -33.88 -17.80 39.90
N GLY A 26 -33.65 -17.73 38.58
CA GLY A 26 -34.64 -18.07 37.56
C GLY A 26 -34.73 -17.09 36.38
N SER A 27 -34.23 -17.56 35.23
CA SER A 27 -34.74 -17.39 33.86
C SER A 27 -35.06 -16.01 33.26
N ASP A 28 -34.46 -15.79 32.09
CA ASP A 28 -35.01 -15.19 30.87
C ASP A 28 -35.55 -13.75 30.91
N THR A 29 -34.72 -12.83 30.42
CA THR A 29 -34.96 -11.92 29.27
C THR A 29 -34.06 -10.70 29.44
N ALA A 30 -32.98 -10.61 28.67
CA ALA A 30 -32.16 -9.40 28.60
C ALA A 30 -32.75 -8.43 27.57
N PRO A 31 -33.17 -7.22 27.94
CA PRO A 31 -33.38 -6.14 26.99
C PRO A 31 -32.06 -5.35 26.81
N ALA A 32 -31.76 -5.08 25.54
CA ALA A 32 -30.86 -4.07 24.97
C ALA A 32 -29.91 -3.31 25.92
N ASN A 33 -28.60 -3.48 25.67
CA ASN A 33 -27.57 -2.53 26.09
C ASN A 33 -27.89 -1.15 25.48
N VAL A 34 -28.22 -0.20 26.33
CA VAL A 34 -28.22 1.22 25.99
C VAL A 34 -26.78 1.69 26.13
N ASP A 35 -26.19 2.14 25.03
CA ASP A 35 -24.90 2.86 25.01
C ASP A 35 -24.97 4.06 25.95
N THR A 36 -24.34 3.96 27.12
CA THR A 36 -23.93 5.14 27.89
C THR A 36 -22.65 5.69 27.27
N PRO A 37 -22.61 6.95 26.78
CA PRO A 37 -21.38 7.56 26.27
C PRO A 37 -20.32 7.61 27.37
N ASN A 38 -19.12 7.12 27.06
CA ASN A 38 -17.93 7.36 27.86
C ASN A 38 -17.75 8.89 28.01
N PRO A 39 -17.50 9.47 29.20
CA PRO A 39 -17.33 10.90 29.34
C PRO A 39 -16.13 11.39 28.52
N GLU A 40 -16.40 12.15 27.45
CA GLU A 40 -15.39 12.79 26.61
C GLU A 40 -14.56 13.77 27.45
N THR A 41 -13.24 13.68 27.34
CA THR A 41 -12.29 14.63 27.92
C THR A 41 -12.61 16.06 27.44
N PRO A 42 -12.54 17.10 28.30
CA PRO A 42 -12.85 18.47 27.87
C PRO A 42 -11.89 18.96 26.77
N GLU A 43 -12.44 19.27 25.59
CA GLU A 43 -11.70 19.81 24.44
C GLU A 43 -11.06 21.18 24.75
N GLU A 44 -9.86 21.43 24.23
CA GLU A 44 -9.20 22.74 24.22
C GLU A 44 -8.98 23.21 22.78
N LEU A 45 -10.00 23.86 22.22
CA LEU A 45 -9.97 24.32 20.83
C LEU A 45 -9.04 25.52 20.65
N GLN A 46 -8.08 25.36 19.76
CA GLN A 46 -7.12 26.37 19.31
C GLN A 46 -7.26 26.57 17.80
N THR A 47 -6.73 27.69 17.30
CA THR A 47 -6.62 27.94 15.85
C THR A 47 -5.16 27.91 15.43
N GLY A 48 -4.82 27.02 14.51
CA GLY A 48 -3.52 26.97 13.84
C GLY A 48 -3.57 27.63 12.47
N MET A 49 -2.41 27.75 11.84
CA MET A 49 -2.24 28.25 10.47
C MET A 49 -1.36 27.30 9.65
N PHE A 50 -1.90 26.79 8.54
CA PHE A 50 -1.15 26.07 7.53
C PHE A 50 -0.54 27.06 6.54
N THR A 51 0.79 27.06 6.41
CA THR A 51 1.53 28.04 5.59
C THR A 51 2.60 27.39 4.72
N ASP A 52 2.42 27.54 3.41
CA ASP A 52 3.45 27.56 2.35
C ASP A 52 3.55 29.01 1.79
N ALA A 53 2.88 29.95 2.48
CA ALA A 53 1.86 30.91 2.04
C ALA A 53 0.52 30.48 2.67
N PRO A 54 -0.32 31.39 3.20
CA PRO A 54 -1.60 30.99 3.77
C PRO A 54 -2.44 30.22 2.75
N VAL A 55 -2.74 28.94 3.03
CA VAL A 55 -3.43 28.07 2.09
C VAL A 55 -4.92 28.02 2.40
N THR A 56 -5.76 28.39 1.44
CA THR A 56 -7.22 28.28 1.51
C THR A 56 -7.69 27.04 0.74
N GLY A 57 -8.58 26.26 1.35
CA GLY A 57 -9.25 25.14 0.69
C GLY A 57 -8.68 23.75 0.98
N LEU A 58 -7.64 23.62 1.83
CA LEU A 58 -7.20 22.30 2.31
C LEU A 58 -8.27 21.72 3.23
N ARG A 59 -8.70 20.48 2.98
CA ARG A 59 -9.48 19.75 3.97
C ARG A 59 -8.55 19.38 5.12
N TYR A 60 -9.01 19.50 6.36
CA TYR A 60 -8.26 19.01 7.51
C TYR A 60 -9.16 18.18 8.42
N THR A 61 -8.56 17.21 9.13
CA THR A 61 -9.24 16.39 10.14
C THR A 61 -8.42 16.24 11.41
N GLN A 62 -9.09 16.03 12.54
CA GLN A 62 -8.48 15.60 13.81
C GLN A 62 -9.52 14.81 14.62
N GLY A 63 -9.36 13.49 14.69
CA GLY A 63 -10.40 12.62 15.25
C GLY A 63 -11.74 12.80 14.51
N ARG A 64 -12.79 13.21 15.22
CA ARG A 64 -14.11 13.50 14.63
C ARG A 64 -14.24 14.91 14.05
N ARG A 65 -13.25 15.76 14.22
CA ARG A 65 -13.26 17.14 13.72
C ARG A 65 -12.81 17.15 12.28
N GLU A 66 -13.51 17.93 11.46
CA GLU A 66 -13.12 18.21 10.09
C GLU A 66 -13.46 19.64 9.69
N GLY A 67 -12.81 20.14 8.65
CA GLY A 67 -13.05 21.47 8.11
C GLY A 67 -12.22 21.73 6.87
N TYR A 68 -12.26 22.99 6.41
CA TYR A 68 -11.38 23.49 5.36
C TYR A 68 -10.59 24.67 5.89
N THR A 69 -9.34 24.80 5.46
CA THR A 69 -8.52 25.97 5.80
C THR A 69 -9.08 27.22 5.12
N GLU A 70 -9.09 28.34 5.85
CA GLU A 70 -9.50 29.66 5.35
C GLU A 70 -8.38 30.65 5.64
N SER A 71 -7.73 31.18 4.60
CA SER A 71 -6.46 31.94 4.72
C SER A 71 -5.45 31.20 5.61
N GLY A 72 -5.27 29.90 5.37
CA GLY A 72 -4.42 29.01 6.16
C GLY A 72 -5.01 28.55 7.50
N ARG A 73 -6.05 29.19 8.04
CA ARG A 73 -6.52 28.94 9.40
C ARG A 73 -7.27 27.61 9.52
N PHE A 74 -6.95 26.81 10.53
CA PHE A 74 -7.67 25.58 10.88
C PHE A 74 -7.90 25.48 12.40
N THR A 75 -8.95 24.78 12.82
CA THR A 75 -9.27 24.58 14.26
C THR A 75 -8.86 23.18 14.70
N TYR A 76 -8.16 23.07 15.83
CA TYR A 76 -7.73 21.78 16.40
C TYR A 76 -7.92 21.78 17.93
N ASP A 77 -8.10 20.60 18.52
CA ASP A 77 -8.04 20.38 19.95
C ASP A 77 -6.58 20.12 20.36
N ALA A 78 -6.03 21.01 21.17
CA ALA A 78 -4.66 20.93 21.67
C ALA A 78 -4.44 19.79 22.69
N ARG A 79 -5.52 19.17 23.21
CA ARG A 79 -5.45 18.04 24.14
C ARG A 79 -5.69 16.69 23.49
N SER A 80 -6.04 16.66 22.20
CA SER A 80 -6.24 15.41 21.50
C SER A 80 -4.89 14.73 21.22
N SER A 81 -4.86 13.40 21.38
CA SER A 81 -3.77 12.56 20.89
C SER A 81 -3.86 12.30 19.37
N ASP A 82 -5.01 12.60 18.75
CA ASP A 82 -5.17 12.45 17.32
C ASP A 82 -4.40 13.56 16.59
N PRO A 83 -3.63 13.22 15.55
CA PRO A 83 -2.92 14.21 14.76
C PRO A 83 -3.89 15.01 13.88
N VAL A 84 -3.47 16.21 13.49
CA VAL A 84 -4.16 17.02 12.47
C VAL A 84 -3.66 16.58 11.11
N CYS A 85 -4.56 16.09 10.27
CA CYS A 85 -4.27 15.61 8.92
C CYS A 85 -4.77 16.60 7.87
N PHE A 86 -3.97 16.85 6.83
CA PHE A 86 -4.30 17.79 5.74
C PHE A 86 -4.44 17.05 4.42
N PHE A 87 -5.38 17.51 3.58
CA PHE A 87 -5.75 16.87 2.33
C PHE A 87 -6.09 17.88 1.23
N VAL A 88 -5.79 17.52 -0.01
CA VAL A 88 -6.42 18.10 -1.21
C VAL A 88 -7.55 17.15 -1.63
N GLY A 89 -8.80 17.54 -1.35
CA GLY A 89 -9.93 16.61 -1.43
C GLY A 89 -9.76 15.45 -0.43
N GLU A 90 -9.56 14.24 -0.95
CA GLU A 90 -9.24 13.02 -0.20
C GLU A 90 -7.76 12.60 -0.35
N VAL A 91 -6.96 13.33 -1.13
CA VAL A 91 -5.52 13.08 -1.25
C VAL A 91 -4.82 13.61 0.00
N ARG A 92 -4.40 12.70 0.88
CA ARG A 92 -3.70 13.04 2.12
C ARG A 92 -2.30 13.58 1.81
N LEU A 93 -2.02 14.81 2.24
CA LEU A 93 -0.69 15.42 2.18
C LEU A 93 0.20 14.91 3.32
N GLY A 94 -0.41 14.69 4.48
CA GLY A 94 0.23 14.16 5.68
C GLY A 94 -0.47 14.67 6.93
N CYS A 95 0.08 14.32 8.10
CA CYS A 95 -0.41 14.77 9.38
C CYS A 95 0.71 15.29 10.27
N VAL A 96 0.33 15.98 11.33
CA VAL A 96 1.23 16.54 12.33
C VAL A 96 0.49 16.62 13.66
N ALA A 97 1.21 16.63 14.78
CA ALA A 97 0.62 17.04 16.04
C ALA A 97 0.00 18.46 15.92
N GLY A 98 -1.14 18.71 16.58
CA GLY A 98 -1.82 20.00 16.51
C GLY A 98 -0.91 21.16 16.93
N GLY A 99 -0.76 22.17 16.07
CA GLY A 99 0.20 23.26 16.24
C GLY A 99 -0.31 24.61 15.77
N ALA A 100 0.26 25.68 16.33
CA ALA A 100 -0.10 27.06 15.98
C ALA A 100 0.30 27.42 14.53
N VAL A 101 1.40 26.86 14.04
CA VAL A 101 1.88 27.00 12.67
C VAL A 101 2.27 25.62 12.14
N VAL A 102 1.75 25.28 10.96
CA VAL A 102 2.03 24.03 10.24
C VAL A 102 2.51 24.42 8.85
N THR A 103 3.55 23.76 8.36
CA THR A 103 4.09 23.97 7.01
C THR A 103 4.08 22.62 6.28
N PRO A 104 4.20 22.58 4.94
CA PRO A 104 4.40 21.33 4.21
C PRO A 104 5.51 20.44 4.78
N TYR A 105 6.54 21.07 5.35
CA TYR A 105 7.73 20.44 5.92
C TYR A 105 7.52 19.85 7.33
N HIS A 106 6.34 20.02 7.93
CA HIS A 106 5.97 19.37 9.19
C HIS A 106 5.15 18.10 8.99
N LEU A 107 4.72 17.81 7.75
CA LEU A 107 3.77 16.73 7.49
C LEU A 107 4.48 15.37 7.38
N SER A 108 4.01 14.41 8.16
CA SER A 108 4.40 12.99 8.11
C SER A 108 3.28 12.11 7.57
N SER A 109 3.64 10.93 7.08
CA SER A 109 2.72 9.89 6.61
C SER A 109 3.11 8.53 7.21
N PRO A 110 2.22 7.52 7.21
CA PRO A 110 2.55 6.20 7.75
C PRO A 110 3.82 5.62 7.10
N GLY A 111 4.81 5.26 7.93
CA GLY A 111 6.12 4.78 7.48
C GLY A 111 7.00 5.84 6.79
N GLN A 112 6.67 7.13 6.92
CA GLN A 112 7.39 8.25 6.33
C GLN A 112 7.40 9.46 7.28
N PRO A 113 8.51 9.72 7.99
CA PRO A 113 8.63 10.93 8.79
C PRO A 113 8.63 12.19 7.91
N ALA A 114 8.42 13.35 8.53
CA ALA A 114 8.55 14.63 7.85
C ALA A 114 9.99 14.81 7.33
N GLY A 115 10.12 15.42 6.14
CA GLY A 115 11.39 15.60 5.46
C GLY A 115 11.35 16.69 4.39
N LEU A 116 12.53 17.10 3.93
CA LEU A 116 12.76 18.11 2.91
C LEU A 116 12.11 17.69 1.58
N GLN A 117 12.32 16.44 1.13
CA GLN A 117 11.76 15.96 -0.13
C GLN A 117 10.22 16.00 -0.13
N SER A 118 9.59 15.51 0.95
CA SER A 118 8.13 15.51 1.07
C SER A 118 7.58 16.92 1.14
N GLY A 119 8.19 17.81 1.95
CA GLY A 119 7.82 19.22 1.99
C GLY A 119 7.91 19.90 0.63
N TYR A 120 8.99 19.67 -0.13
CA TYR A 120 9.13 20.20 -1.49
C TYR A 120 8.05 19.69 -2.42
N ASN A 121 7.79 18.38 -2.47
CA ASN A 121 6.77 17.82 -3.37
C ASN A 121 5.35 18.26 -3.00
N ILE A 122 5.05 18.41 -1.70
CA ILE A 122 3.77 19.00 -1.25
C ILE A 122 3.68 20.44 -1.73
N SER A 123 4.74 21.25 -1.53
CA SER A 123 4.76 22.66 -1.96
C SER A 123 4.60 22.80 -3.48
N ARG A 124 5.30 21.96 -4.25
CA ARG A 124 5.15 21.88 -5.72
C ARG A 124 3.71 21.64 -6.11
N LEU A 125 3.03 20.68 -5.48
CA LEU A 125 1.62 20.40 -5.76
C LEU A 125 0.72 21.59 -5.40
N LEU A 126 0.88 22.18 -4.22
CA LEU A 126 0.05 23.29 -3.76
C LEU A 126 0.18 24.54 -4.65
N ILE A 127 1.41 24.91 -5.00
CA ILE A 127 1.70 26.05 -5.88
C ILE A 127 1.14 25.81 -7.28
N SER A 128 1.26 24.59 -7.80
CA SER A 128 0.72 24.26 -9.14
C SER A 128 -0.81 24.36 -9.20
N LEU A 129 -1.48 24.02 -8.09
CA LEU A 129 -2.92 24.10 -7.99
C LEU A 129 -3.43 25.50 -7.67
N ASP A 130 -2.57 26.48 -7.40
CA ASP A 130 -3.00 27.80 -6.97
C ASP A 130 -3.78 28.56 -8.06
N GLU A 131 -5.02 28.96 -7.76
CA GLU A 131 -5.83 29.85 -8.62
C GLU A 131 -5.72 31.33 -8.24
N SER A 132 -4.97 31.64 -7.18
CA SER A 132 -4.83 33.01 -6.72
C SER A 132 -4.00 33.87 -7.69
N THR A 133 -4.14 35.19 -7.53
CA THR A 133 -3.26 36.18 -8.19
C THR A 133 -2.38 36.92 -7.17
N GLY A 134 -2.37 36.44 -5.92
CA GLY A 134 -1.77 37.09 -4.77
C GLY A 134 -0.71 36.22 -4.09
N PRO A 135 -0.29 36.58 -2.87
CA PRO A 135 0.71 35.82 -2.11
C PRO A 135 0.12 34.66 -1.29
N GLU A 136 -1.19 34.43 -1.34
CA GLU A 136 -1.86 33.30 -0.69
C GLU A 136 -2.03 32.15 -1.69
N ILE A 137 -2.16 30.92 -1.22
CA ILE A 137 -2.54 29.81 -2.11
C ILE A 137 -4.04 29.58 -1.97
N THR A 138 -4.78 29.58 -3.08
CA THR A 138 -6.20 29.24 -3.12
C THR A 138 -6.41 28.01 -3.97
N LEU A 139 -6.78 26.90 -3.34
CA LEU A 139 -7.05 25.67 -4.06
C LEU A 139 -8.43 25.73 -4.77
N PRO A 140 -8.52 25.29 -6.03
CA PRO A 140 -9.77 25.21 -6.78
C PRO A 140 -10.83 24.45 -6.00
N GLN A 141 -12.07 24.94 -5.98
CA GLN A 141 -13.16 24.20 -5.36
C GLN A 141 -13.35 22.80 -5.98
N ALA A 142 -13.06 22.66 -7.28
CA ALA A 142 -13.09 21.38 -8.00
C ALA A 142 -12.06 20.37 -7.46
N SER A 143 -10.93 20.82 -6.90
CA SER A 143 -9.93 19.93 -6.29
C SER A 143 -10.45 19.20 -5.04
N ARG A 144 -11.59 19.63 -4.46
CA ARG A 144 -12.20 18.94 -3.33
C ARG A 144 -12.73 17.54 -3.67
N SER A 145 -12.96 17.25 -4.95
CA SER A 145 -13.28 15.89 -5.40
C SER A 145 -12.05 15.04 -5.70
N ALA A 146 -10.84 15.60 -5.64
CA ALA A 146 -9.61 14.86 -5.86
C ALA A 146 -9.47 13.73 -4.86
N ARG A 147 -9.00 12.59 -5.33
CA ARG A 147 -8.93 11.36 -4.55
C ARG A 147 -7.67 10.58 -4.92
N GLY A 148 -7.15 9.83 -3.96
CA GLY A 148 -6.04 8.91 -4.16
C GLY A 148 -4.92 9.07 -3.16
N TYR A 149 -3.88 8.28 -3.37
CA TYR A 149 -2.68 8.25 -2.55
C TYR A 149 -1.52 8.78 -3.36
N VAL A 150 -0.80 9.74 -2.78
CA VAL A 150 0.42 10.30 -3.35
C VAL A 150 1.53 10.07 -2.33
N ASP A 151 2.63 9.50 -2.81
CA ASP A 151 3.86 9.39 -2.03
C ASP A 151 4.71 10.65 -2.24
N PHE A 152 4.66 11.57 -1.27
CA PHE A 152 5.40 12.83 -1.39
C PHE A 152 6.91 12.67 -1.18
N SER A 153 7.38 11.51 -0.70
CA SER A 153 8.82 11.28 -0.50
C SER A 153 9.56 10.77 -1.76
N LEU A 154 8.87 10.72 -2.90
CA LEU A 154 9.45 10.32 -4.19
C LEU A 154 10.47 11.34 -4.71
N SER A 155 11.42 10.88 -5.52
CA SER A 155 12.30 11.78 -6.28
C SER A 155 11.50 12.68 -7.21
N ASP A 156 12.08 13.82 -7.61
CA ASP A 156 11.38 14.84 -8.41
C ASP A 156 10.76 14.29 -9.70
N GLY A 157 11.48 13.40 -10.39
CA GLY A 157 11.03 12.79 -11.64
C GLY A 157 9.93 11.76 -11.44
N LEU A 158 10.00 10.96 -10.38
CA LEU A 158 8.94 10.01 -10.02
C LEU A 158 7.67 10.73 -9.61
N PHE A 159 7.79 11.73 -8.75
CA PHE A 159 6.67 12.54 -8.30
C PHE A 159 5.98 13.24 -9.47
N ALA A 160 6.74 13.82 -10.41
CA ALA A 160 6.21 14.48 -11.60
C ALA A 160 5.56 13.52 -12.61
N THR A 161 5.72 12.21 -12.44
CA THR A 161 5.10 11.18 -13.30
C THR A 161 4.10 10.32 -12.54
N ASP A 162 3.84 10.63 -11.27
CA ASP A 162 2.82 9.95 -10.48
C ASP A 162 1.44 10.16 -11.12
N PRO A 163 0.65 9.09 -11.33
CA PRO A 163 -0.64 9.20 -12.01
C PRO A 163 -1.65 10.12 -11.30
N VAL A 164 -1.65 10.16 -9.96
CA VAL A 164 -2.55 11.01 -9.18
C VAL A 164 -2.09 12.46 -9.25
N VAL A 165 -0.78 12.70 -9.19
CA VAL A 165 -0.22 14.04 -9.39
C VAL A 165 -0.55 14.56 -10.78
N ASN A 166 -0.33 13.77 -11.84
CA ASN A 166 -0.67 14.18 -13.20
C ASN A 166 -2.17 14.46 -13.36
N ASP A 167 -3.05 13.63 -12.81
CA ASP A 167 -4.49 13.84 -12.84
C ASP A 167 -4.90 15.14 -12.13
N LEU A 168 -4.32 15.41 -10.95
CA LEU A 168 -4.52 16.66 -10.22
C LEU A 168 -4.09 17.88 -11.05
N ILE A 169 -2.91 17.83 -11.66
CA ILE A 169 -2.38 18.92 -12.46
C ILE A 169 -3.23 19.14 -13.72
N GLU A 170 -3.54 18.10 -14.47
CA GLU A 170 -4.32 18.21 -15.72
C GLU A 170 -5.73 18.76 -15.49
N ARG A 171 -6.36 18.41 -14.37
CA ARG A 171 -7.75 18.80 -14.07
C ARG A 171 -7.88 20.11 -13.33
N HIS A 172 -6.91 20.47 -12.50
CA HIS A 172 -7.07 21.51 -11.49
C HIS A 172 -5.95 22.57 -11.49
N ALA A 173 -4.81 22.34 -12.14
CA ALA A 173 -3.76 23.36 -12.24
C ALA A 173 -4.07 24.36 -13.37
N PRO A 174 -4.08 25.68 -13.11
CA PRO A 174 -4.35 26.69 -14.15
C PRO A 174 -3.36 26.68 -15.31
N GLU A 175 -2.09 26.36 -15.04
CA GLU A 175 -1.02 26.27 -16.05
C GLU A 175 -0.88 24.87 -16.66
N GLY A 176 -1.58 23.87 -16.13
CA GLY A 176 -1.51 22.48 -16.59
C GLY A 176 -0.13 21.84 -16.46
N SER A 177 0.72 22.37 -15.58
CA SER A 177 2.07 21.84 -15.34
C SER A 177 2.43 21.87 -13.86
N LEU A 178 3.25 20.91 -13.44
CA LEU A 178 3.75 20.84 -12.06
C LEU A 178 4.92 21.80 -11.89
N SER A 179 4.86 22.66 -10.87
CA SER A 179 5.91 23.60 -10.48
C SER A 179 7.25 22.90 -10.28
N SER A 180 8.32 23.58 -10.69
CA SER A 180 9.70 23.14 -10.49
C SER A 180 10.17 23.44 -9.06
N ARG A 181 11.32 22.89 -8.66
CA ARG A 181 11.94 23.28 -7.38
C ARG A 181 12.31 24.76 -7.33
N GLU A 182 12.76 25.31 -8.46
CA GLU A 182 13.13 26.73 -8.54
C GLU A 182 11.91 27.63 -8.29
N ASP A 183 10.74 27.24 -8.80
CA ASP A 183 9.49 27.96 -8.53
C ASP A 183 9.13 27.91 -7.06
N VAL A 184 9.29 26.74 -6.41
CA VAL A 184 9.09 26.59 -4.97
C VAL A 184 10.06 27.45 -4.19
N ASP A 185 11.36 27.39 -4.49
CA ASP A 185 12.40 28.16 -3.79
C ASP A 185 12.11 29.68 -3.86
N VAL A 186 11.64 30.16 -5.00
CA VAL A 186 11.21 31.57 -5.17
C VAL A 186 9.96 31.86 -4.34
N HIS A 187 8.96 30.96 -4.34
CA HIS A 187 7.72 31.14 -3.61
C HIS A 187 7.94 31.24 -2.09
N ILE A 188 8.77 30.35 -1.54
CA ILE A 188 8.95 30.21 -0.08
C ILE A 188 10.06 31.09 0.50
N ALA A 189 10.79 31.84 -0.34
CA ALA A 189 11.99 32.60 0.06
C ALA A 189 11.74 33.55 1.25
N ASP A 190 10.59 34.24 1.25
CA ASP A 190 10.22 35.23 2.27
C ASP A 190 9.35 34.65 3.41
N ASN A 191 9.00 33.36 3.35
CA ASN A 191 8.18 32.72 4.38
C ASN A 191 9.07 32.23 5.53
N ALA A 192 9.20 33.06 6.58
CA ALA A 192 10.08 32.77 7.71
C ALA A 192 9.77 31.46 8.44
N ASP A 193 8.49 31.07 8.53
CA ASP A 193 8.08 29.81 9.18
C ASP A 193 8.54 28.60 8.34
N VAL A 194 8.36 28.65 7.01
CA VAL A 194 8.84 27.60 6.09
C VAL A 194 10.37 27.53 6.11
N GLN A 195 11.06 28.68 6.05
CA GLN A 195 12.52 28.72 6.14
C GLN A 195 13.02 28.14 7.47
N GLN A 196 12.31 28.39 8.58
CA GLN A 196 12.63 27.78 9.87
C GLN A 196 12.44 26.26 9.85
N SER A 197 11.35 25.75 9.28
CA SER A 197 11.13 24.30 9.12
C SER A 197 12.21 23.64 8.27
N ILE A 198 12.57 24.25 7.12
CA ILE A 198 13.65 23.76 6.25
C ILE A 198 14.99 23.74 6.99
N GLN A 199 15.32 24.80 7.73
CA GLN A 199 16.54 24.86 8.53
C GLN A 199 16.55 23.79 9.61
N ALA A 200 15.43 23.56 10.31
CA ALA A 200 15.31 22.55 11.33
C ALA A 200 15.51 21.13 10.76
N LEU A 201 14.86 20.82 9.64
CA LEU A 201 15.02 19.54 8.94
C LEU A 201 16.44 19.35 8.41
N THR A 202 17.05 20.40 7.83
CA THR A 202 18.43 20.36 7.35
C THR A 202 19.41 20.08 8.50
N GLN A 203 19.22 20.73 9.65
CA GLN A 203 20.05 20.51 10.84
C GLN A 203 19.86 19.10 11.40
N ALA A 204 18.61 18.61 11.45
CA ALA A 204 18.32 17.23 11.86
C ALA A 204 19.01 16.23 10.93
N LEU A 205 18.84 16.41 9.61
CA LEU A 205 19.47 15.58 8.59
C LEU A 205 21.00 15.59 8.69
N ASP A 206 21.62 16.76 8.82
CA ASP A 206 23.09 16.88 8.98
C ASP A 206 23.60 16.26 10.29
N SER A 207 22.78 16.25 11.34
CA SER A 207 23.13 15.65 12.62
C SER A 207 23.07 14.12 12.58
N GLU A 208 22.08 13.57 11.87
CA GLU A 208 21.88 12.13 11.73
C GLU A 208 22.78 11.53 10.65
N ILE A 209 23.03 12.27 9.56
CA ILE A 209 23.84 11.84 8.41
C ILE A 209 24.82 12.96 8.02
N SER A 210 26.02 12.90 8.58
CA SER A 210 27.10 13.86 8.32
C SER A 210 28.01 13.47 7.14
N SER A 211 28.10 12.17 6.85
CA SER A 211 28.87 11.64 5.73
C SER A 211 28.32 10.30 5.28
N ILE A 212 28.44 10.03 3.98
CA ILE A 212 28.05 8.79 3.33
C ILE A 212 29.21 8.32 2.46
N SER A 213 29.71 7.11 2.72
CA SER A 213 30.69 6.45 1.85
C SER A 213 30.00 5.38 1.01
N ILE A 214 30.18 5.45 -0.30
CA ILE A 214 29.59 4.50 -1.25
C ILE A 214 30.71 3.68 -1.89
N ARG A 215 30.65 2.37 -1.69
CA ARG A 215 31.40 1.36 -2.45
C ARG A 215 30.42 0.63 -3.33
N TRP A 216 30.69 0.51 -4.63
CA TRP A 216 29.76 -0.15 -5.55
C TRP A 216 30.47 -0.71 -6.78
N ASN A 217 29.79 -1.63 -7.46
CA ASN A 217 30.24 -2.17 -8.74
C ASN A 217 29.23 -1.82 -9.85
N SER A 218 29.52 -0.76 -10.59
CA SER A 218 28.67 -0.26 -11.70
C SER A 218 28.63 -1.20 -12.91
N THR A 219 29.51 -2.20 -12.98
CA THR A 219 29.67 -3.11 -14.12
C THR A 219 29.35 -4.57 -13.77
N LEU A 220 28.72 -4.81 -12.61
CA LEU A 220 28.41 -6.13 -12.11
C LEU A 220 27.62 -6.95 -13.16
N SER A 221 28.13 -8.13 -13.52
CA SER A 221 27.60 -8.97 -14.61
C SER A 221 26.95 -10.28 -14.14
N GLU A 222 27.08 -10.61 -12.86
CA GLU A 222 26.56 -11.83 -12.23
C GLU A 222 25.93 -11.47 -10.87
N ALA A 223 25.25 -12.43 -10.24
CA ALA A 223 24.69 -12.23 -8.90
C ALA A 223 25.79 -11.87 -7.89
N GLY A 224 25.52 -10.90 -7.02
CA GLY A 224 26.49 -10.42 -6.05
C GLY A 224 26.06 -9.14 -5.33
N VAL A 225 26.98 -8.57 -4.56
CA VAL A 225 26.79 -7.29 -3.87
C VAL A 225 27.00 -6.18 -4.91
N LEU A 226 25.95 -5.40 -5.15
CA LEU A 226 26.00 -4.23 -6.02
C LEU A 226 26.67 -3.07 -5.28
N ALA A 227 26.29 -2.85 -4.03
CA ALA A 227 26.83 -1.74 -3.25
C ALA A 227 26.80 -1.95 -1.74
N HIS A 228 27.70 -1.25 -1.07
CA HIS A 228 27.74 -1.00 0.36
C HIS A 228 27.74 0.51 0.57
N ILE A 229 26.75 0.98 1.30
CA ILE A 229 26.56 2.37 1.68
C ILE A 229 26.77 2.43 3.19
N GLU A 230 27.74 3.21 3.62
CA GLU A 230 28.00 3.47 5.03
C GLU A 230 27.65 4.93 5.32
N ALA A 231 26.71 5.16 6.23
CA ALA A 231 26.34 6.50 6.65
C ALA A 231 26.72 6.73 8.11
N ARG A 232 27.23 7.93 8.41
CA ARG A 232 27.73 8.29 9.75
C ARG A 232 27.06 9.54 10.27
N SER A 233 26.64 9.50 11.52
CA SER A 233 26.13 10.66 12.25
C SER A 233 27.21 11.71 12.56
N GLY A 234 26.78 12.96 12.75
CA GLY A 234 27.64 14.09 13.07
C GLY A 234 28.01 14.21 14.56
N GLY A 235 27.48 13.34 15.42
CA GLY A 235 27.69 13.34 16.86
C GLY A 235 28.90 12.53 17.32
N GLU A 236 29.26 12.66 18.61
CA GLU A 236 30.31 11.86 19.27
C GLU A 236 29.71 11.04 20.43
N PRO A 237 29.87 9.71 20.46
CA PRO A 237 30.55 8.88 19.46
C PRO A 237 29.77 8.84 18.15
N GLN A 238 30.49 8.83 17.02
CA GLN A 238 29.87 8.66 15.71
C GLN A 238 29.17 7.30 15.63
N GLN A 239 27.85 7.36 15.49
CA GLN A 239 27.03 6.23 15.10
C GLN A 239 27.15 6.00 13.59
N THR A 240 27.24 4.73 13.20
CA THR A 240 27.38 4.30 11.82
C THR A 240 26.28 3.30 11.50
N GLU A 241 25.60 3.50 10.38
CA GLU A 241 24.63 2.57 9.82
C GLU A 241 25.12 2.09 8.45
N HIS A 242 24.61 0.94 8.04
CA HIS A 242 25.03 0.30 6.80
C HIS A 242 23.83 -0.11 5.96
N LEU A 243 23.89 0.10 4.66
CA LEU A 243 22.91 -0.40 3.69
C LEU A 243 23.64 -1.14 2.58
N TYR A 244 23.29 -2.42 2.41
CA TYR A 244 23.79 -3.29 1.36
C TYR A 244 22.72 -3.51 0.31
N LEU A 245 23.11 -3.34 -0.96
CA LEU A 245 22.28 -3.62 -2.12
C LEU A 245 22.85 -4.83 -2.84
N GLU A 246 22.03 -5.84 -3.07
CA GLU A 246 22.44 -7.07 -3.75
C GLU A 246 21.57 -7.34 -4.96
N VAL A 247 22.21 -7.86 -6.00
CA VAL A 247 21.52 -8.32 -7.18
C VAL A 247 21.60 -9.83 -7.30
N SER A 248 20.50 -10.43 -7.72
CA SER A 248 20.47 -11.82 -8.16
C SER A 248 20.25 -11.87 -9.66
N GLN A 249 20.56 -13.02 -10.24
CA GLN A 249 20.37 -13.27 -11.65
C GLN A 249 19.21 -14.23 -11.87
N SER A 250 18.34 -13.88 -12.81
CA SER A 250 17.33 -14.78 -13.35
C SER A 250 17.52 -14.85 -14.86
N ASN A 251 17.83 -16.04 -15.38
CA ASN A 251 18.27 -16.22 -16.77
C ASN A 251 19.52 -15.35 -17.05
N THR A 252 19.37 -14.26 -17.78
CA THR A 252 20.44 -13.32 -18.15
C THR A 252 20.22 -11.91 -17.62
N GLN A 253 19.15 -11.67 -16.84
CA GLN A 253 18.82 -10.36 -16.31
C GLN A 253 19.10 -10.30 -14.81
N LEU A 254 19.85 -9.28 -14.40
CA LEU A 254 20.06 -8.94 -13.01
C LEU A 254 18.86 -8.17 -12.48
N TYR A 255 18.54 -8.40 -11.21
CA TYR A 255 17.50 -7.68 -10.47
C TYR A 255 17.94 -7.50 -9.02
N LEU A 256 17.55 -6.39 -8.41
CA LEU A 256 17.76 -6.16 -6.98
C LEU A 256 17.00 -7.23 -6.17
N SER A 257 17.70 -7.99 -5.35
CA SER A 257 17.16 -9.19 -4.69
C SER A 257 17.14 -9.11 -3.18
N ASN A 258 18.17 -8.53 -2.57
CA ASN A 258 18.23 -8.34 -1.13
C ASN A 258 18.68 -6.92 -0.81
N LEU A 259 18.04 -6.36 0.20
CA LEU A 259 18.42 -5.13 0.87
C LEU A 259 18.71 -5.49 2.30
N THR A 260 19.91 -5.17 2.78
CA THR A 260 20.26 -5.44 4.18
C THR A 260 20.68 -4.12 4.81
N TYR A 261 19.88 -3.64 5.73
CA TYR A 261 20.20 -2.49 6.56
C TYR A 261 20.66 -2.95 7.93
N ILE A 262 21.65 -2.25 8.49
CA ILE A 262 22.16 -2.47 9.84
C ILE A 262 22.19 -1.11 10.53
N ASP A 263 21.49 -1.02 11.66
CA ASP A 263 21.42 0.19 12.48
C ASP A 263 22.73 0.39 13.28
N PRO A 264 22.89 1.54 13.96
CA PRO A 264 24.06 1.79 14.80
C PRO A 264 24.23 0.86 16.01
N ASN A 265 23.19 0.13 16.42
CA ASN A 265 23.25 -0.85 17.50
C ASN A 265 23.68 -2.24 17.00
N GLY A 266 23.80 -2.43 15.68
CA GLY A 266 24.08 -3.72 15.05
C GLY A 266 22.83 -4.59 14.86
N GLU A 267 21.63 -4.03 15.10
CA GLU A 267 20.37 -4.63 14.69
C GLU A 267 20.22 -4.51 13.18
N TYR A 268 19.52 -5.45 12.55
CA TYR A 268 19.45 -5.52 11.09
C TYR A 268 18.02 -5.73 10.60
N THR A 269 17.72 -5.08 9.48
CA THR A 269 16.50 -5.26 8.70
C THR A 269 16.89 -5.73 7.31
N GLN A 270 16.47 -6.94 6.94
CA GLN A 270 16.68 -7.50 5.62
C GLN A 270 15.35 -7.59 4.86
N VAL A 271 15.32 -7.04 3.65
CA VAL A 271 14.18 -7.08 2.74
C VAL A 271 14.51 -7.89 1.50
N ARG A 272 13.73 -8.94 1.25
CA ARG A 272 13.82 -9.71 0.01
C ARG A 272 12.92 -9.09 -1.05
N VAL A 273 13.53 -8.69 -2.16
CA VAL A 273 12.86 -8.06 -3.29
C VAL A 273 12.64 -9.09 -4.40
N GLY A 274 11.41 -9.12 -4.92
CA GLY A 274 11.04 -9.97 -6.04
C GLY A 274 11.60 -9.44 -7.37
N ARG A 275 11.53 -10.26 -8.43
CA ARG A 275 11.98 -9.86 -9.78
C ARG A 275 11.21 -8.66 -10.35
N ASN A 276 10.05 -8.39 -9.78
CA ASN A 276 9.17 -7.28 -10.10
C ASN A 276 9.49 -6.01 -9.29
N GLY A 277 10.55 -6.00 -8.48
CA GLY A 277 10.95 -4.86 -7.65
C GLY A 277 10.17 -4.71 -6.35
N GLN A 278 9.18 -5.58 -6.11
CA GLN A 278 8.29 -5.51 -4.96
C GLN A 278 8.80 -6.35 -3.79
N PRO A 279 8.59 -5.91 -2.53
CA PRO A 279 9.03 -6.66 -1.37
C PRO A 279 8.25 -7.97 -1.24
N THR A 280 8.92 -9.03 -0.81
CA THR A 280 8.33 -10.38 -0.71
C THR A 280 8.41 -10.98 0.69
N ARG A 281 9.46 -10.64 1.44
CA ARG A 281 9.71 -11.07 2.82
C ARG A 281 10.61 -10.07 3.52
N ILE A 282 10.47 -9.97 4.84
CA ILE A 282 11.27 -9.10 5.69
C ILE A 282 11.80 -9.91 6.86
N ALA A 283 13.00 -9.60 7.32
CA ALA A 283 13.56 -10.07 8.58
C ALA A 283 14.05 -8.85 9.36
N ASP A 284 13.49 -8.61 10.53
CA ASP A 284 13.80 -7.46 11.38
C ASP A 284 14.20 -7.96 12.77
N SER A 285 15.46 -7.77 13.17
CA SER A 285 16.01 -8.23 14.46
C SER A 285 15.57 -9.66 14.88
N ASP A 286 15.83 -10.64 14.00
CA ASP A 286 15.44 -12.06 14.11
C ASP A 286 13.93 -12.38 14.01
N GLN A 287 13.05 -11.38 13.87
CA GLN A 287 11.64 -11.57 13.55
C GLN A 287 11.45 -11.60 12.03
N VAL A 288 11.09 -12.75 11.48
CA VAL A 288 10.80 -12.84 10.05
C VAL A 288 9.32 -12.63 9.81
N GLN A 289 9.02 -11.67 8.96
CA GLN A 289 7.68 -11.21 8.66
C GLN A 289 7.38 -11.37 7.17
N ALA A 290 6.15 -11.75 6.87
CA ALA A 290 5.63 -11.62 5.51
C ALA A 290 5.35 -10.13 5.24
N TYR A 291 5.74 -9.61 4.08
CA TYR A 291 5.29 -8.31 3.60
C TYR A 291 4.11 -8.55 2.67
N LEU A 292 2.91 -8.24 3.13
CA LEU A 292 1.67 -8.46 2.39
C LEU A 292 1.08 -7.11 2.02
N ASN A 293 1.00 -6.79 0.73
CA ASN A 293 0.24 -5.63 0.26
C ASN A 293 -1.24 -5.93 0.54
N LEU A 294 -1.76 -5.46 1.67
CA LEU A 294 -3.18 -5.54 1.97
C LEU A 294 -3.87 -4.41 1.25
N ILE A 295 -5.04 -4.74 0.72
CA ILE A 295 -6.04 -3.76 0.38
C ILE A 295 -7.14 -3.85 1.44
N ASN A 296 -7.29 -2.79 2.22
CA ASN A 296 -8.48 -2.54 3.03
C ASN A 296 -9.42 -1.56 2.30
N THR A 297 -9.66 -1.76 0.99
CA THR A 297 -10.56 -0.89 0.20
C THR A 297 -12.00 -1.10 0.66
N PRO A 298 -12.66 -0.11 1.28
CA PRO A 298 -14.09 -0.20 1.55
C PRO A 298 -14.83 -0.41 0.24
N VAL A 299 -15.90 -1.21 0.24
CA VAL A 299 -16.72 -1.46 -0.96
C VAL A 299 -17.18 -0.16 -1.65
N GLY A 300 -17.40 0.91 -0.89
CA GLY A 300 -17.69 2.25 -1.44
C GLY A 300 -16.61 2.81 -2.37
N SER A 301 -15.33 2.49 -2.12
CA SER A 301 -14.21 2.92 -2.95
C SER A 301 -14.12 2.13 -4.27
N TRP A 302 -14.74 0.95 -4.38
CA TRP A 302 -14.92 0.24 -5.65
C TRP A 302 -15.92 0.93 -6.58
N PHE A 303 -16.88 1.68 -6.00
CA PHE A 303 -17.94 2.37 -6.75
C PHE A 303 -17.58 3.81 -7.10
N ALA A 304 -16.71 4.44 -6.32
CA ALA A 304 -16.19 5.75 -6.65
C ALA A 304 -14.91 5.59 -7.51
N THR A 305 -15.10 5.47 -8.82
CA THR A 305 -14.03 5.23 -9.82
C THR A 305 -12.90 6.26 -9.76
N SER A 306 -13.23 7.49 -9.40
CA SER A 306 -12.31 8.59 -9.14
C SER A 306 -11.39 8.34 -7.92
N SER A 307 -11.91 7.69 -6.87
CA SER A 307 -11.18 7.25 -5.67
C SER A 307 -10.88 5.77 -5.65
N TYR A 308 -10.88 5.05 -6.78
CA TYR A 308 -10.47 3.66 -6.74
C TYR A 308 -8.96 3.59 -6.49
N GLN A 309 -8.63 3.70 -5.21
CA GLN A 309 -7.32 3.84 -4.61
C GLN A 309 -7.49 3.11 -3.27
N PRO A 310 -7.32 1.78 -3.20
CA PRO A 310 -7.05 1.15 -1.92
C PRO A 310 -6.13 1.99 -1.06
N GLU A 311 -6.39 2.05 0.24
CA GLU A 311 -5.31 2.26 1.18
C GLU A 311 -4.31 1.14 0.93
N ARG A 312 -3.23 1.47 0.24
CA ARG A 312 -2.21 0.52 -0.15
C ARG A 312 -1.22 0.47 0.99
N SER A 313 -1.20 -0.62 1.74
CA SER A 313 -0.24 -0.75 2.83
C SER A 313 0.24 -2.17 3.00
N GLY A 314 1.54 -2.29 3.28
CA GLY A 314 2.16 -3.57 3.58
C GLY A 314 1.87 -3.95 5.03
N ASN A 315 1.43 -5.18 5.28
CA ASN A 315 1.33 -5.72 6.64
C ASN A 315 2.54 -6.58 6.93
N LEU A 316 3.19 -6.29 8.06
CA LEU A 316 4.20 -7.14 8.68
C LEU A 316 3.53 -8.11 9.64
N ILE A 317 3.78 -9.42 9.49
CA ILE A 317 3.19 -10.47 10.32
C ILE A 317 4.29 -11.35 10.94
N GLY A 318 4.44 -11.33 12.27
CA GLY A 318 5.50 -12.03 12.99
C GLY A 318 5.16 -13.46 13.47
N ASN A 319 6.03 -14.01 14.33
CA ASN A 319 6.11 -15.41 14.79
C ASN A 319 4.82 -16.04 15.39
N SER A 320 3.75 -15.27 15.58
CA SER A 320 2.47 -15.72 16.17
C SER A 320 1.30 -15.73 15.18
N GLY A 321 1.56 -15.64 13.87
CA GLY A 321 0.51 -15.70 12.84
C GLY A 321 -0.23 -14.36 12.66
N LEU A 322 -1.46 -14.41 12.12
CA LEU A 322 -2.24 -13.26 11.61
C LEU A 322 -2.62 -12.17 12.64
N GLN A 323 -2.20 -12.31 13.89
CA GLN A 323 -2.60 -11.49 15.05
C GLN A 323 -1.75 -10.23 15.27
N SER A 324 -0.49 -10.19 14.79
CA SER A 324 0.33 -8.97 14.82
C SER A 324 0.33 -8.36 13.42
N ARG A 325 -0.34 -7.23 13.24
CA ARG A 325 -0.41 -6.51 11.96
C ARG A 325 0.18 -5.14 12.15
N VAL A 326 1.13 -4.81 11.30
CA VAL A 326 1.74 -3.48 11.29
C VAL A 326 1.70 -2.93 9.89
N GLU A 327 1.06 -1.78 9.75
CA GLU A 327 0.90 -1.08 8.49
C GLU A 327 2.18 -0.31 8.13
N THR A 328 2.65 -0.49 6.90
CA THR A 328 3.84 0.16 6.35
C THR A 328 3.49 1.01 5.13
N ARG A 329 4.43 1.88 4.73
CA ARG A 329 4.37 2.68 3.50
C ARG A 329 3.98 1.82 2.29
N TYR A 330 3.21 2.39 1.38
CA TYR A 330 2.97 1.78 0.09
C TYR A 330 4.21 1.73 -0.81
N VAL A 331 4.50 0.57 -1.41
CA VAL A 331 5.47 0.46 -2.50
C VAL A 331 4.77 0.49 -3.84
N THR A 332 4.83 1.63 -4.54
CA THR A 332 4.15 1.80 -5.82
C THR A 332 4.77 0.92 -6.91
N GLN A 333 3.94 0.50 -7.86
CA GLN A 333 4.44 -0.24 -9.03
C GLN A 333 5.43 0.59 -9.85
N GLN A 334 5.26 1.92 -9.86
CA GLN A 334 6.18 2.82 -10.55
C GLN A 334 7.56 2.83 -9.90
N MET A 335 7.61 2.89 -8.56
CA MET A 335 8.87 2.78 -7.82
C MET A 335 9.55 1.43 -8.07
N ALA A 336 8.78 0.33 -8.02
CA ALA A 336 9.29 -1.01 -8.26
C ALA A 336 9.79 -1.19 -9.71
N ASN A 337 9.05 -0.68 -10.70
CA ASN A 337 9.43 -0.74 -12.11
C ASN A 337 10.71 0.04 -12.40
N GLU A 338 10.89 1.22 -11.81
CA GLU A 338 12.11 2.01 -12.00
C GLU A 338 13.34 1.26 -11.48
N VAL A 339 13.23 0.62 -10.32
CA VAL A 339 14.32 -0.17 -9.74
C VAL A 339 14.66 -1.36 -10.63
N VAL A 340 13.64 -2.02 -11.19
CA VAL A 340 13.83 -3.11 -12.16
C VAL A 340 14.51 -2.61 -13.43
N GLU A 341 14.11 -1.44 -13.94
CA GLU A 341 14.71 -0.82 -15.12
C GLU A 341 16.18 -0.46 -14.88
N MET A 342 16.49 0.24 -13.79
CA MET A 342 17.86 0.59 -13.40
C MET A 342 18.72 -0.66 -13.16
N ALA A 343 18.18 -1.68 -12.48
CA ALA A 343 18.90 -2.94 -12.29
C ALA A 343 19.13 -3.69 -13.61
N SER A 344 18.29 -3.47 -14.63
CA SER A 344 18.46 -4.07 -15.96
C SER A 344 19.59 -3.44 -16.78
N GLU A 345 20.09 -2.26 -16.38
CA GLU A 345 21.26 -1.62 -16.99
C GLU A 345 22.55 -2.39 -16.63
N LEU A 346 22.58 -3.04 -15.46
CA LEU A 346 23.73 -3.81 -14.98
C LEU A 346 24.10 -4.94 -15.94
N GLY A 347 25.40 -5.07 -16.22
CA GLY A 347 25.95 -6.05 -17.15
C GLY A 347 25.75 -5.73 -18.64
N ARG A 348 24.90 -4.76 -18.99
CA ARG A 348 24.71 -4.27 -20.37
C ARG A 348 25.48 -2.98 -20.63
N GLN A 349 25.53 -2.11 -19.64
CA GLN A 349 26.24 -0.84 -19.63
C GLN A 349 26.67 -0.51 -18.19
N GLU A 350 27.48 0.53 -18.03
CA GLU A 350 27.85 1.02 -16.70
C GLU A 350 26.64 1.73 -16.07
N LEU A 351 26.22 1.30 -14.88
CA LEU A 351 25.18 1.99 -14.11
C LEU A 351 25.69 3.39 -13.75
N SER A 352 24.89 4.43 -13.97
CA SER A 352 25.30 5.81 -13.69
C SER A 352 25.21 6.15 -12.19
N PRO A 353 26.06 7.04 -11.65
CA PRO A 353 25.97 7.47 -10.24
C PRO A 353 24.59 8.02 -9.86
N SER A 354 23.95 8.78 -10.75
CA SER A 354 22.59 9.31 -10.51
C SER A 354 21.53 8.22 -10.43
N ASN A 355 21.58 7.22 -11.33
CA ASN A 355 20.65 6.08 -11.28
C ASN A 355 20.91 5.23 -10.03
N PHE A 356 22.18 5.09 -9.63
CA PHE A 356 22.51 4.40 -8.39
C PHE A 356 21.95 5.09 -7.16
N LEU A 357 22.14 6.41 -7.01
CA LEU A 357 21.62 7.16 -5.87
C LEU A 357 20.09 7.05 -5.79
N ARG A 358 19.39 7.06 -6.92
CA ARG A 358 17.94 6.79 -6.97
C ARG A 358 17.60 5.39 -6.47
N MET A 359 18.28 4.35 -6.97
CA MET A 359 18.08 2.97 -6.53
C MET A 359 18.37 2.80 -5.03
N ALA A 360 19.43 3.42 -4.53
CA ALA A 360 19.80 3.44 -3.13
C ALA A 360 18.76 4.16 -2.25
N SER A 361 18.23 5.30 -2.72
CA SER A 361 17.18 6.02 -2.00
C SER A 361 15.92 5.19 -1.87
N TYR A 362 15.55 4.43 -2.92
CA TYR A 362 14.43 3.49 -2.86
C TYR A 362 14.68 2.35 -1.87
N ALA A 363 15.90 1.81 -1.86
CA ALA A 363 16.27 0.76 -0.92
C ALA A 363 16.17 1.25 0.54
N ALA A 364 16.70 2.44 0.83
CA ALA A 364 16.61 3.07 2.14
C ALA A 364 15.15 3.40 2.52
N ALA A 365 14.35 3.87 1.56
CA ALA A 365 12.92 4.15 1.75
C ALA A 365 12.13 2.92 2.20
N LEU A 366 12.42 1.77 1.59
CA LEU A 366 11.75 0.53 1.90
C LEU A 366 12.12 0.02 3.29
N VAL A 367 13.39 0.14 3.67
CA VAL A 367 13.85 -0.21 5.02
C VAL A 367 13.23 0.71 6.06
N GLN A 368 13.29 2.03 5.84
CA GLN A 368 12.75 3.02 6.77
C GLN A 368 11.27 2.77 7.05
N SER A 369 10.47 2.43 6.03
CA SER A 369 9.05 2.17 6.22
C SER A 369 8.75 0.95 7.09
N ILE A 370 9.68 -0.01 7.11
CA ILE A 370 9.63 -1.22 7.92
C ILE A 370 10.08 -0.91 9.35
N GLU A 371 11.18 -0.19 9.53
CA GLU A 371 11.65 0.24 10.86
C GLU A 371 10.63 1.14 11.56
N CYS A 372 9.95 1.99 10.79
CA CYS A 372 8.88 2.85 11.27
C CYS A 372 7.54 2.12 11.48
N ALA A 373 7.44 0.85 11.10
CA ALA A 373 6.18 0.12 11.15
C ALA A 373 5.69 0.05 12.61
N GLY A 374 4.51 0.61 12.88
CA GLY A 374 3.87 0.52 14.20
C GLY A 374 4.45 1.48 15.23
N SER A 375 5.38 2.34 14.82
CA SER A 375 5.82 3.49 15.59
C SER A 375 4.85 4.67 15.41
N VAL A 376 4.67 5.44 16.48
CA VAL A 376 3.98 6.75 16.46
C VAL A 376 4.99 7.91 16.53
N ASP A 377 6.29 7.62 16.53
CA ASP A 377 7.34 8.62 16.67
C ASP A 377 7.71 9.24 15.32
N ASP A 378 7.74 10.58 15.26
CA ASP A 378 8.13 11.36 14.08
C ASP A 378 9.64 11.24 13.73
N THR A 379 10.41 10.53 14.55
CA THR A 379 11.87 10.30 14.40
C THR A 379 12.22 8.82 14.19
N CYS A 380 11.27 8.02 13.70
CA CYS A 380 11.53 6.60 13.44
C CYS A 380 12.44 6.38 12.21
N GLY A 381 13.28 5.35 12.28
CA GLY A 381 14.12 4.86 11.18
C GLY A 381 15.27 5.79 10.76
N SER A 382 16.11 5.30 9.85
CA SER A 382 17.23 6.07 9.29
C SER A 382 16.79 7.23 8.39
N LYS A 383 17.53 8.35 8.39
CA LYS A 383 17.37 9.48 7.43
C LYS A 383 18.13 9.30 6.11
N LEU A 384 18.67 8.10 5.85
CA LEU A 384 19.48 7.81 4.67
C LEU A 384 18.75 8.04 3.34
N GLN A 385 17.46 7.67 3.25
CA GLN A 385 16.64 7.94 2.04
C GLN A 385 16.71 9.43 1.69
N GLU A 386 16.45 10.28 2.68
CA GLU A 386 16.36 11.73 2.50
C GLU A 386 17.73 12.33 2.14
N ALA A 387 18.80 11.89 2.80
CA ALA A 387 20.16 12.32 2.47
C ALA A 387 20.55 11.96 1.03
N LEU A 388 20.19 10.77 0.55
CA LEU A 388 20.46 10.33 -0.82
C LEU A 388 19.65 11.14 -1.85
N LEU A 389 18.38 11.42 -1.58
CA LEU A 389 17.53 12.26 -2.44
C LEU A 389 18.04 13.70 -2.49
N MET A 390 18.44 14.28 -1.35
CA MET A 390 19.04 15.62 -1.28
C MET A 390 20.35 15.70 -2.06
N ALA A 391 21.20 14.68 -1.99
CA ALA A 391 22.42 14.62 -2.79
C ALA A 391 22.12 14.53 -4.30
N GLN A 392 21.03 13.88 -4.71
CA GLN A 392 20.65 13.80 -6.12
C GLN A 392 20.30 15.18 -6.72
N VAL A 393 19.71 16.08 -5.93
CA VAL A 393 19.18 17.36 -6.42
C VAL A 393 20.08 18.56 -6.08
N ASN A 394 21.00 18.43 -5.12
CA ASN A 394 21.88 19.52 -4.69
C ASN A 394 23.36 19.10 -4.75
N THR A 395 24.07 19.58 -5.78
CA THR A 395 25.49 19.29 -6.02
C THR A 395 26.42 19.77 -4.89
N GLY A 396 26.07 20.86 -4.21
CA GLY A 396 26.80 21.35 -3.04
C GLY A 396 26.65 20.43 -1.82
N TYR A 397 25.44 19.90 -1.61
CA TYR A 397 25.16 18.91 -0.58
C TYR A 397 25.85 17.58 -0.91
N GLU A 398 25.70 17.07 -2.14
CA GLU A 398 26.38 15.87 -2.65
C GLU A 398 27.88 15.92 -2.40
N SER A 399 28.56 16.98 -2.86
CA SER A 399 30.02 17.09 -2.75
C SER A 399 30.53 17.17 -1.31
N ARG A 400 29.66 17.56 -0.37
CA ARG A 400 29.98 17.61 1.06
C ARG A 400 29.81 16.27 1.75
N ILE A 401 28.71 15.57 1.46
CA ILE A 401 28.33 14.38 2.23
C ILE A 401 28.74 13.07 1.56
N LEU A 402 28.80 13.01 0.23
CA LEU A 402 29.09 11.77 -0.51
C LEU A 402 30.59 11.60 -0.80
N ASN A 403 31.10 10.43 -0.46
CA ASN A 403 32.43 9.97 -0.82
C ASN A 403 32.35 8.65 -1.60
N TRP A 404 32.72 8.71 -2.88
CA TRP A 404 32.79 7.52 -3.74
C TRP A 404 34.13 6.81 -3.54
N VAL A 405 34.08 5.55 -3.12
CA VAL A 405 35.25 4.73 -2.81
C VAL A 405 35.55 3.81 -3.99
N SER A 406 36.80 3.84 -4.49
CA SER A 406 37.24 3.11 -5.68
C SER A 406 37.65 1.64 -5.45
N ASP A 407 37.56 1.16 -4.21
CA ASP A 407 38.04 -0.17 -3.83
C ASP A 407 36.98 -1.25 -4.09
N ASP A 408 37.44 -2.47 -4.41
CA ASP A 408 36.58 -3.66 -4.46
C ASP A 408 35.82 -3.84 -3.14
N LEU A 409 34.55 -4.23 -3.22
CA LEU A 409 33.69 -4.54 -2.08
C LEU A 409 34.32 -5.64 -1.21
N SER A 410 35.13 -5.26 -0.22
CA SER A 410 35.55 -6.14 0.87
C SER A 410 34.40 -6.24 1.88
N PRO A 411 33.90 -7.44 2.20
CA PRO A 411 32.77 -7.62 3.13
C PRO A 411 33.22 -7.37 4.57
N ASP A 412 33.16 -6.12 5.02
CA ASP A 412 33.34 -5.73 6.43
C ASP A 412 31.99 -5.81 7.19
N LEU A 413 31.32 -6.96 7.14
CA LEU A 413 30.07 -7.15 7.88
C LEU A 413 30.39 -7.63 9.30
N CYS A 414 30.15 -6.78 10.32
CA CYS A 414 30.24 -7.15 11.73
C CYS A 414 28.82 -7.23 12.30
N LEU A 415 28.28 -8.44 12.48
CA LEU A 415 26.98 -8.65 13.09
C LEU A 415 27.12 -9.30 14.46
N PRO A 416 26.38 -8.79 15.47
CA PRO A 416 26.38 -9.38 16.79
C PRO A 416 25.76 -10.77 16.75
N LEU A 417 26.49 -11.79 17.22
CA LEU A 417 25.91 -13.10 17.45
C LEU A 417 25.12 -13.07 18.76
N GLN A 418 23.83 -13.44 18.72
CA GLN A 418 23.02 -13.59 19.92
C GLN A 418 23.75 -14.47 20.97
N GLY A 419 23.96 -13.92 22.17
CA GLY A 419 24.61 -14.61 23.29
C GLY A 419 26.12 -14.38 23.46
N VAL A 420 26.75 -13.56 22.62
CA VAL A 420 28.16 -13.18 22.74
C VAL A 420 28.28 -11.70 23.19
N PRO A 421 29.11 -11.37 24.20
CA PRO A 421 29.29 -9.99 24.65
C PRO A 421 29.82 -9.07 23.54
N ALA A 422 29.34 -7.82 23.50
CA ALA A 422 29.69 -6.82 22.48
C ALA A 422 31.20 -6.58 22.27
N SER A 423 32.04 -6.84 23.28
CA SER A 423 33.50 -6.70 23.20
C SER A 423 34.21 -7.82 22.42
N GLU A 424 33.52 -8.93 22.12
CA GLU A 424 34.03 -10.09 21.37
C GLU A 424 33.34 -10.28 20.00
N ASN A 425 32.51 -9.32 19.58
CA ASN A 425 31.41 -9.55 18.63
C ASN A 425 31.73 -9.39 17.13
N CYS A 426 32.95 -9.08 16.71
CA CYS A 426 33.27 -9.12 15.28
C CYS A 426 33.68 -10.53 14.87
N GLY A 427 32.68 -11.40 14.75
CA GLY A 427 32.79 -12.58 13.91
C GLY A 427 32.90 -12.12 12.47
N PHE A 428 34.11 -12.10 11.94
CA PHE A 428 34.39 -11.95 10.51
C PHE A 428 33.40 -12.83 9.74
N ALA A 429 32.53 -12.25 8.92
CA ALA A 429 31.76 -12.97 7.92
C ALA A 429 32.50 -12.84 6.58
N PRO A 430 33.60 -13.61 6.37
CA PRO A 430 34.23 -13.63 5.07
C PRO A 430 33.16 -14.09 4.09
N ASN A 431 32.85 -13.22 3.13
CA ASN A 431 31.79 -13.37 2.13
C ASN A 431 30.38 -13.02 2.67
N LEU A 432 29.94 -11.79 2.35
CA LEU A 432 28.53 -11.37 2.40
C LEU A 432 27.61 -12.41 1.75
N GLN A 433 28.07 -13.08 0.69
CA GLN A 433 27.36 -14.20 0.07
C GLN A 433 27.09 -15.35 1.05
N GLU A 434 28.07 -15.75 1.87
CA GLU A 434 27.89 -16.80 2.89
C GLU A 434 26.98 -16.33 4.02
N PHE A 435 27.17 -15.09 4.49
CA PHE A 435 26.28 -14.46 5.46
C PHE A 435 24.82 -14.50 4.98
N ASN A 436 24.57 -14.06 3.76
CA ASN A 436 23.23 -14.04 3.18
C ASN A 436 22.67 -15.44 2.92
N VAL A 437 23.50 -16.42 2.57
CA VAL A 437 23.07 -17.82 2.48
C VAL A 437 22.63 -18.33 3.86
N VAL A 438 23.41 -18.03 4.91
CA VAL A 438 23.06 -18.40 6.29
C VAL A 438 21.76 -17.71 6.72
N MET A 439 21.64 -16.40 6.50
CA MET A 439 20.42 -15.65 6.83
C MET A 439 19.23 -16.13 6.00
N SER A 440 19.34 -16.27 4.68
CA SER A 440 18.26 -16.74 3.82
C SER A 440 17.77 -18.14 4.22
N ASN A 441 18.69 -19.05 4.57
CA ASN A 441 18.31 -20.39 5.05
C ASN A 441 17.50 -20.30 6.34
N ARG A 442 17.99 -19.52 7.30
CA ARG A 442 17.34 -19.28 8.58
C ARG A 442 16.00 -18.53 8.45
N ILE A 443 15.92 -17.57 7.54
CA ILE A 443 14.73 -16.75 7.29
C ILE A 443 13.55 -17.60 6.84
N SER A 444 13.82 -18.62 6.03
CA SER A 444 12.78 -19.56 5.58
C SER A 444 12.17 -20.38 6.73
N GLU A 445 12.91 -20.57 7.82
CA GLU A 445 12.52 -21.35 8.99
C GLU A 445 11.84 -20.51 10.07
N PHE A 446 12.20 -19.22 10.20
CA PHE A 446 11.75 -18.38 11.32
C PHE A 446 10.33 -17.80 11.17
N SER A 447 9.90 -17.44 9.96
CA SER A 447 8.63 -16.68 9.80
C SER A 447 7.36 -17.42 10.22
N GLY A 448 7.39 -18.75 10.33
CA GLY A 448 6.17 -19.55 10.37
C GLY A 448 5.31 -19.40 9.09
N VAL A 449 5.77 -18.67 8.07
CA VAL A 449 5.06 -18.42 6.81
C VAL A 449 5.75 -19.16 5.67
N ARG A 450 5.00 -20.03 5.00
CA ARG A 450 5.46 -20.76 3.81
C ARG A 450 4.54 -20.52 2.62
N ILE A 451 5.09 -20.67 1.42
CA ILE A 451 4.29 -20.77 0.21
C ILE A 451 3.70 -22.19 0.18
N PRO A 452 2.38 -22.36 0.10
CA PRO A 452 1.77 -23.70 0.00
C PRO A 452 2.25 -24.42 -1.27
N ALA A 453 2.49 -25.73 -1.20
CA ALA A 453 3.00 -26.50 -2.35
C ALA A 453 2.10 -26.44 -3.59
N TRP A 454 0.79 -26.21 -3.41
CA TRP A 454 -0.17 -26.05 -4.51
C TRP A 454 -0.10 -24.66 -5.16
N ALA A 455 0.46 -23.66 -4.49
CA ALA A 455 0.57 -22.29 -4.98
C ALA A 455 1.68 -22.11 -6.03
N ASP A 456 2.58 -23.08 -6.14
CA ASP A 456 3.69 -23.10 -7.12
C ASP A 456 3.28 -23.78 -8.45
N SER A 457 1.98 -24.06 -8.64
CA SER A 457 1.49 -24.69 -9.87
C SER A 457 1.37 -23.67 -11.01
N ASP A 458 2.01 -23.97 -12.14
CA ASP A 458 2.08 -23.13 -13.35
C ASP A 458 0.75 -23.06 -14.14
N MET A 459 -0.40 -23.32 -13.52
CA MET A 459 -1.68 -23.33 -14.23
C MET A 459 -2.05 -21.92 -14.73
N ILE A 460 -2.50 -21.84 -15.98
CA ILE A 460 -2.94 -20.60 -16.65
C ILE A 460 -3.99 -19.83 -15.82
N LEU A 461 -4.87 -20.54 -15.10
CA LEU A 461 -5.87 -19.96 -14.20
C LEU A 461 -5.26 -19.09 -13.08
N PHE A 462 -4.01 -19.33 -12.66
CA PHE A 462 -3.32 -18.50 -11.66
C PHE A 462 -2.67 -17.25 -12.24
N ARG A 463 -2.54 -17.18 -13.57
CA ARG A 463 -1.91 -16.04 -14.27
C ARG A 463 -2.91 -15.05 -14.84
N THR A 464 -4.20 -15.39 -14.91
CA THR A 464 -5.23 -14.48 -15.42
C THR A 464 -6.41 -14.31 -14.46
N ALA A 465 -6.99 -13.12 -14.45
CA ALA A 465 -8.23 -12.77 -13.77
C ALA A 465 -9.30 -12.58 -14.86
N PRO A 466 -10.21 -13.56 -15.03
CA PRO A 466 -11.25 -13.46 -16.05
C PRO A 466 -12.39 -12.53 -15.62
N PHE A 467 -12.99 -11.89 -16.62
CA PHE A 467 -14.14 -10.98 -16.53
C PHE A 467 -15.11 -11.31 -17.64
N ILE A 468 -16.37 -10.94 -17.43
CA ILE A 468 -17.39 -11.05 -18.48
C ILE A 468 -18.06 -9.70 -18.65
N LEU A 469 -17.97 -9.13 -19.84
CA LEU A 469 -18.74 -7.97 -20.26
C LEU A 469 -20.13 -8.44 -20.67
N HIS A 470 -21.16 -8.05 -19.92
CA HIS A 470 -22.56 -8.26 -20.25
C HIS A 470 -23.15 -7.02 -20.92
N ASP A 471 -24.09 -7.25 -21.84
CA ASP A 471 -24.86 -6.19 -22.50
C ASP A 471 -26.19 -6.73 -23.04
N TRP A 472 -27.06 -5.82 -23.49
CA TRP A 472 -28.34 -6.13 -24.09
C TRP A 472 -28.44 -5.54 -25.49
N VAL A 473 -28.71 -6.39 -26.48
CA VAL A 473 -28.97 -6.00 -27.88
C VAL A 473 -30.43 -6.29 -28.19
N GLY A 474 -31.29 -5.28 -28.00
CA GLY A 474 -32.74 -5.50 -27.98
C GLY A 474 -33.14 -6.36 -26.78
N ASP A 475 -33.85 -7.46 -27.03
CA ASP A 475 -34.26 -8.42 -25.99
C ASP A 475 -33.26 -9.58 -25.81
N VAL A 476 -32.10 -9.52 -26.46
CA VAL A 476 -31.07 -10.56 -26.41
C VAL A 476 -29.95 -10.12 -25.48
N GLN A 477 -29.69 -10.93 -24.45
CA GLN A 477 -28.51 -10.73 -23.61
C GLN A 477 -27.29 -11.26 -24.35
N VAL A 478 -26.23 -10.45 -24.39
CA VAL A 478 -24.92 -10.86 -24.90
C VAL A 478 -23.87 -10.76 -23.80
N ALA A 479 -22.88 -11.64 -23.87
CA ALA A 479 -21.75 -11.67 -22.96
C ALA A 479 -20.44 -11.86 -23.72
N PHE A 480 -19.40 -11.14 -23.34
CA PHE A 480 -18.05 -11.25 -23.88
C PHE A 480 -17.05 -11.59 -22.79
N GLY A 481 -16.43 -12.76 -22.92
CA GLY A 481 -15.36 -13.21 -22.03
C GLY A 481 -14.02 -12.55 -22.36
N PHE A 482 -13.34 -12.04 -21.34
CA PHE A 482 -11.97 -11.56 -21.44
C PHE A 482 -11.21 -11.85 -20.15
N SER A 483 -9.88 -11.75 -20.19
CA SER A 483 -9.08 -11.99 -19.00
C SER A 483 -7.90 -11.03 -18.92
N CYS A 484 -7.51 -10.71 -17.69
CA CYS A 484 -6.43 -9.79 -17.42
C CYS A 484 -5.27 -10.53 -16.79
N ASN A 485 -4.05 -10.32 -17.29
CA ASN A 485 -2.87 -10.91 -16.67
C ASN A 485 -2.72 -10.38 -15.25
N VAL A 486 -2.56 -11.29 -14.30
CA VAL A 486 -2.36 -10.97 -12.89
C VAL A 486 -1.28 -11.87 -12.30
N SER A 487 -0.57 -11.35 -11.31
CA SER A 487 0.35 -12.14 -10.51
C SER A 487 -0.31 -12.48 -9.19
N ARG A 488 -0.37 -13.77 -8.81
CA ARG A 488 -0.95 -14.20 -7.53
C ARG A 488 0.11 -14.65 -6.54
N SER A 489 -0.18 -14.58 -5.25
CA SER A 489 0.63 -15.21 -4.21
C SER A 489 -0.24 -15.70 -3.07
N TYR A 490 0.13 -16.86 -2.55
CA TYR A 490 -0.53 -17.48 -1.42
C TYR A 490 0.49 -17.77 -0.32
N TYR A 491 0.06 -17.57 0.91
CA TYR A 491 0.86 -17.74 2.10
C TYR A 491 0.08 -18.60 3.09
N GLN A 492 0.75 -19.57 3.70
CA GLN A 492 0.25 -20.36 4.81
C GLN A 492 1.03 -20.00 6.07
N PHE A 493 0.32 -19.68 7.15
CA PHE A 493 0.89 -19.34 8.45
C PHE A 493 0.99 -20.56 9.37
N ALA A 494 1.77 -20.43 10.44
CA ALA A 494 2.02 -21.50 11.41
C ALA A 494 0.77 -21.91 12.20
N ASP A 495 -0.18 -20.99 12.38
CA ASP A 495 -1.49 -21.24 12.99
C ASP A 495 -2.46 -22.01 12.06
N GLY A 496 -2.05 -22.29 10.82
CA GLY A 496 -2.86 -22.97 9.81
C GLY A 496 -3.75 -22.04 8.99
N GLY A 497 -3.72 -20.73 9.24
CA GLY A 497 -4.38 -19.71 8.43
C GLY A 497 -3.75 -19.60 7.04
N TYR A 498 -4.51 -19.05 6.10
CA TYR A 498 -4.04 -18.77 4.74
C TYR A 498 -4.31 -17.32 4.36
N TYR A 499 -3.47 -16.79 3.49
CA TYR A 499 -3.65 -15.48 2.87
C TYR A 499 -3.40 -15.59 1.38
N GLY A 500 -4.32 -15.04 0.59
CA GLY A 500 -4.22 -14.97 -0.87
C GLY A 500 -4.22 -13.53 -1.34
N GLN A 501 -3.40 -13.23 -2.35
CA GLN A 501 -3.38 -11.92 -2.99
C GLN A 501 -3.19 -11.99 -4.50
N VAL A 502 -3.80 -11.03 -5.20
CA VAL A 502 -3.42 -10.55 -6.53
C VAL A 502 -2.51 -9.35 -6.36
N LYS A 503 -1.31 -9.41 -6.92
CA LYS A 503 -0.37 -8.31 -7.02
C LYS A 503 -0.77 -7.47 -8.23
N GLY A 504 -1.08 -6.20 -8.04
CA GLY A 504 -1.64 -5.32 -9.07
C GLY A 504 -0.66 -4.86 -10.14
N GLU A 505 0.15 -5.77 -10.64
CA GLU A 505 1.35 -5.40 -11.38
C GLU A 505 1.21 -5.82 -12.83
N ASN A 506 1.47 -4.89 -13.74
CA ASN A 506 1.48 -5.12 -15.19
C ASN A 506 0.19 -5.80 -15.68
N VAL A 507 -0.96 -5.34 -15.16
CA VAL A 507 -2.26 -5.85 -15.57
C VAL A 507 -2.52 -5.41 -16.99
N VAL A 508 -2.66 -6.40 -17.88
CA VAL A 508 -3.06 -6.20 -19.27
C VAL A 508 -4.24 -7.11 -19.53
N CYS A 509 -5.36 -6.51 -19.92
CA CYS A 509 -6.55 -7.26 -20.31
C CYS A 509 -6.47 -7.64 -21.78
N THR A 510 -6.76 -8.90 -22.07
CA THR A 510 -6.76 -9.47 -23.41
C THR A 510 -8.00 -10.32 -23.61
N GLU A 511 -8.41 -10.47 -24.86
CA GLU A 511 -9.49 -11.37 -25.22
C GLU A 511 -9.06 -12.82 -24.91
N GLU A 512 -9.94 -13.64 -24.33
CA GLU A 512 -9.60 -15.04 -24.07
C GLU A 512 -9.33 -15.77 -25.40
N ARG A 513 -8.21 -16.50 -25.52
CA ARG A 513 -8.01 -17.52 -26.54
C ARG A 513 -8.13 -18.89 -25.88
N LEU A 514 -9.35 -19.34 -25.62
CA LEU A 514 -9.56 -20.76 -25.39
C LEU A 514 -9.51 -21.46 -26.75
N GLU A 515 -8.58 -22.39 -26.95
CA GLU A 515 -8.32 -23.12 -28.20
C GLU A 515 -9.51 -23.96 -28.74
N VAL A 516 -10.71 -23.82 -28.17
CA VAL A 516 -11.85 -24.72 -28.41
C VAL A 516 -13.10 -24.00 -28.93
N LEU A 517 -13.18 -22.65 -28.92
CA LEU A 517 -14.39 -21.93 -29.40
C LEU A 517 -14.01 -20.71 -30.24
N ASN A 518 -14.56 -20.62 -31.45
CA ASN A 518 -14.16 -19.62 -32.45
C ASN A 518 -14.65 -18.19 -32.19
N TYR A 519 -15.42 -17.89 -31.13
CA TYR A 519 -15.74 -16.53 -30.67
C TYR A 519 -16.08 -16.50 -29.16
N ASN A 520 -15.70 -15.44 -28.45
CA ASN A 520 -15.94 -15.22 -27.00
C ASN A 520 -17.31 -14.59 -26.69
N ILE A 521 -18.21 -14.55 -27.67
CA ILE A 521 -19.54 -13.94 -27.54
C ILE A 521 -20.56 -15.04 -27.27
N TYR A 522 -21.29 -14.89 -26.17
CA TYR A 522 -22.41 -15.75 -25.80
C TYR A 522 -23.70 -14.95 -25.92
N ALA A 523 -24.73 -15.49 -26.58
CA ALA A 523 -26.04 -14.87 -26.68
C ALA A 523 -27.10 -15.78 -26.05
N CYS A 524 -27.95 -15.23 -25.19
CA CYS A 524 -29.03 -15.97 -24.55
C CYS A 524 -30.36 -15.19 -24.57
N GLY A 525 -31.47 -15.94 -24.58
CA GLY A 525 -32.82 -15.36 -24.64
C GLY A 525 -33.26 -14.74 -23.31
N ILE A 526 -34.34 -13.95 -23.39
CA ILE A 526 -34.93 -13.08 -22.34
C ILE A 526 -35.24 -13.75 -20.99
N GLU A 527 -35.26 -15.09 -20.91
CA GLU A 527 -35.55 -15.84 -19.69
C GLU A 527 -34.31 -16.10 -18.81
N SER A 528 -33.10 -15.78 -19.29
CA SER A 528 -31.86 -15.93 -18.50
C SER A 528 -31.26 -14.59 -18.12
N ILE A 529 -30.89 -14.45 -16.85
CA ILE A 529 -30.14 -13.30 -16.31
C ILE A 529 -28.64 -13.45 -16.56
N VAL A 530 -28.16 -14.66 -16.86
CA VAL A 530 -26.73 -14.95 -17.06
C VAL A 530 -26.52 -15.89 -18.26
N CYS A 531 -25.83 -15.40 -19.29
CA CYS A 531 -25.35 -16.27 -20.38
C CYS A 531 -24.10 -17.04 -19.90
N ASN A 532 -24.25 -18.33 -19.60
CA ASN A 532 -23.18 -19.19 -19.05
C ASN A 532 -22.81 -20.39 -19.93
N ASP A 533 -23.55 -20.67 -21.03
CA ASP A 533 -23.44 -21.94 -21.76
C ASP A 533 -23.21 -21.75 -23.27
N PRO A 534 -22.07 -22.20 -23.85
CA PRO A 534 -21.82 -22.19 -25.29
C PRO A 534 -22.62 -23.24 -26.07
N SER A 535 -23.35 -24.14 -25.41
CA SER A 535 -24.07 -25.26 -26.05
C SER A 535 -25.54 -24.99 -26.35
N SER A 536 -26.07 -23.81 -26.00
CA SER A 536 -27.45 -23.46 -26.37
C SER A 536 -27.51 -23.00 -27.83
N ASP A 537 -28.04 -23.87 -28.68
CA ASP A 537 -28.25 -23.80 -30.14
C ASP A 537 -29.12 -22.61 -30.64
N PHE A 538 -29.09 -21.45 -29.98
CA PHE A 538 -29.87 -20.28 -30.35
C PHE A 538 -28.99 -19.25 -31.08
N SER A 539 -29.00 -19.30 -32.42
CA SER A 539 -28.39 -18.24 -33.24
C SER A 539 -29.33 -17.03 -33.27
N PHE A 540 -29.04 -16.01 -32.46
CA PHE A 540 -29.79 -14.74 -32.46
C PHE A 540 -29.29 -13.75 -33.52
N GLY A 541 -28.35 -14.16 -34.38
CA GLY A 541 -27.70 -13.28 -35.37
C GLY A 541 -26.68 -12.32 -34.77
N LEU A 542 -26.13 -12.67 -33.59
CA LEU A 542 -25.11 -11.94 -32.83
C LEU A 542 -23.92 -12.88 -32.58
N ASP A 543 -23.37 -13.43 -33.66
CA ASP A 543 -22.37 -14.50 -33.59
C ASP A 543 -20.93 -13.95 -33.69
N MET A 544 -20.77 -12.70 -34.12
CA MET A 544 -19.47 -12.03 -34.27
C MET A 544 -19.44 -10.66 -33.55
N PRO A 545 -18.23 -10.19 -33.15
CA PRO A 545 -18.05 -8.84 -32.59
C PRO A 545 -18.64 -7.71 -33.42
N SER A 546 -18.71 -7.87 -34.75
CA SER A 546 -19.30 -6.90 -35.67
C SER A 546 -20.82 -6.76 -35.55
N ASP A 547 -21.48 -7.79 -35.01
CA ASP A 547 -22.94 -7.83 -34.91
C ASP A 547 -23.43 -7.13 -33.64
N TRP A 548 -22.52 -6.94 -32.66
CA TRP A 548 -22.78 -6.23 -31.41
C TRP A 548 -22.55 -4.72 -31.59
N PRO A 549 -23.61 -3.89 -31.54
CA PRO A 549 -23.50 -2.45 -31.73
C PRO A 549 -22.58 -1.79 -30.70
N GLY A 550 -21.57 -1.06 -31.18
CA GLY A 550 -20.62 -0.34 -30.32
C GLY A 550 -19.64 -1.24 -29.57
N PHE A 551 -19.53 -2.52 -29.92
CA PHE A 551 -18.69 -3.50 -29.22
C PHE A 551 -17.26 -3.02 -28.94
N SER A 552 -16.58 -2.42 -29.93
CA SER A 552 -15.20 -1.95 -29.75
C SER A 552 -15.07 -0.91 -28.63
N ALA A 553 -16.01 0.03 -28.52
CA ALA A 553 -16.01 1.05 -27.47
C ALA A 553 -16.30 0.40 -26.11
N LYS A 554 -17.33 -0.45 -26.04
CA LYS A 554 -17.71 -1.20 -24.83
C LYS A 554 -16.59 -2.12 -24.33
N ARG A 555 -15.94 -2.86 -25.22
CA ARG A 555 -14.79 -3.72 -24.91
C ARG A 555 -13.61 -2.91 -24.40
N ASN A 556 -13.28 -1.79 -25.06
CA ASN A 556 -12.18 -0.94 -24.63
C ASN A 556 -12.46 -0.33 -23.24
N LEU A 557 -13.69 0.10 -22.97
CA LEU A 557 -14.09 0.55 -21.64
C LEU A 557 -13.98 -0.59 -20.61
N ALA A 558 -14.45 -1.79 -20.95
CA ALA A 558 -14.36 -2.98 -20.09
C ALA A 558 -12.92 -3.31 -19.69
N PHE A 559 -11.99 -3.23 -20.65
CA PHE A 559 -10.56 -3.47 -20.39
C PHE A 559 -10.00 -2.40 -19.46
N ARG A 560 -10.23 -1.11 -19.74
CA ARG A 560 -9.72 -0.02 -18.90
C ARG A 560 -10.25 -0.11 -17.46
N VAL A 561 -11.52 -0.44 -17.28
CA VAL A 561 -12.12 -0.64 -15.94
C VAL A 561 -11.40 -1.79 -15.23
N ALA A 562 -11.30 -2.96 -15.86
CA ALA A 562 -10.67 -4.14 -15.25
C ALA A 562 -9.18 -3.93 -14.94
N GLU A 563 -8.43 -3.27 -15.84
CA GLU A 563 -7.03 -2.90 -15.62
C GLU A 563 -6.87 -1.96 -14.43
N ARG A 564 -7.70 -0.91 -14.34
CA ARG A 564 -7.68 0.02 -13.21
C ARG A 564 -8.02 -0.69 -11.90
N MET A 565 -9.01 -1.58 -11.91
CA MET A 565 -9.39 -2.36 -10.73
C MET A 565 -8.26 -3.28 -10.26
N LEU A 566 -7.63 -4.01 -11.16
CA LEU A 566 -6.62 -4.99 -10.78
C LEU A 566 -5.24 -4.37 -10.53
N SER A 567 -4.89 -3.23 -11.15
CA SER A 567 -3.58 -2.56 -11.00
C SER A 567 -3.26 -2.11 -9.56
N SER A 568 -4.26 -2.14 -8.71
CA SER A 568 -4.13 -1.87 -7.29
C SER A 568 -3.69 -3.08 -6.46
N GLY A 569 -3.86 -4.28 -7.02
CA GLY A 569 -3.77 -5.54 -6.30
C GLY A 569 -5.07 -5.84 -5.58
N TYR A 570 -5.13 -6.91 -4.80
CA TYR A 570 -6.07 -7.14 -3.70
C TYR A 570 -5.63 -8.37 -2.94
N GLY A 571 -5.96 -8.48 -1.66
CA GLY A 571 -5.69 -9.71 -0.92
C GLY A 571 -6.56 -9.81 0.32
N ALA A 572 -6.77 -11.05 0.77
CA ALA A 572 -7.65 -11.34 1.89
C ALA A 572 -7.12 -12.51 2.73
N GLU A 573 -7.40 -12.44 4.03
CA GLU A 573 -7.30 -13.58 4.92
C GLU A 573 -8.34 -14.62 4.54
N MET A 574 -7.92 -15.88 4.47
CA MET A 574 -8.77 -16.98 4.03
C MET A 574 -9.19 -17.84 5.21
N SER A 575 -10.50 -17.96 5.41
CA SER A 575 -11.13 -18.82 6.41
C SER A 575 -11.46 -20.20 5.84
N TYR A 576 -11.29 -21.25 6.65
CA TYR A 576 -11.68 -22.62 6.29
C TYR A 576 -13.16 -22.87 6.59
N LEU A 577 -13.97 -23.21 5.58
CA LEU A 577 -15.42 -23.44 5.74
C LEU A 577 -15.85 -24.91 5.59
N GLY A 578 -14.92 -25.86 5.45
CA GLY A 578 -15.19 -27.30 5.52
C GLY A 578 -14.98 -28.10 4.23
N THR A 579 -15.39 -29.38 4.28
CA THR A 579 -15.34 -30.32 3.15
C THR A 579 -16.72 -30.56 2.54
N ARG A 580 -16.88 -30.41 1.21
CA ARG A 580 -18.15 -30.75 0.52
C ARG A 580 -17.97 -32.01 -0.31
N ASP A 581 -18.78 -33.04 -0.03
CA ASP A 581 -18.73 -34.32 -0.73
C ASP A 581 -19.76 -34.35 -1.87
N PHE A 582 -19.26 -34.30 -3.10
CA PHE A 582 -19.99 -34.81 -4.27
C PHE A 582 -18.98 -35.62 -5.09
N ARG A 583 -18.54 -36.77 -4.53
CA ARG A 583 -17.63 -37.77 -5.13
C ARG A 583 -16.13 -37.43 -5.08
N GLY A 584 -15.66 -36.92 -3.94
CA GLY A 584 -14.25 -36.70 -3.63
C GLY A 584 -14.09 -35.71 -2.48
N SER A 585 -13.12 -35.91 -1.60
CA SER A 585 -12.86 -35.02 -0.47
C SER A 585 -12.24 -33.71 -0.97
N ARG A 586 -13.05 -32.64 -1.03
CA ARG A 586 -12.61 -31.29 -1.41
C ARG A 586 -12.62 -30.38 -0.19
N ARG A 587 -11.54 -29.64 0.06
CA ARG A 587 -11.48 -28.56 1.07
C ARG A 587 -11.82 -27.22 0.43
N ARG A 588 -12.59 -26.36 1.11
CA ARG A 588 -12.88 -24.99 0.67
C ARG A 588 -12.36 -23.94 1.63
N PHE A 589 -11.77 -22.90 1.07
CA PHE A 589 -11.32 -21.70 1.77
C PHE A 589 -12.01 -20.48 1.15
N TYR A 590 -12.44 -19.54 1.98
CA TYR A 590 -13.07 -18.28 1.56
C TYR A 590 -12.34 -17.09 2.16
N GLY A 591 -12.04 -16.07 1.37
CA GLY A 591 -11.58 -14.78 1.85
C GLY A 591 -12.66 -14.13 2.72
N ASP A 592 -12.28 -13.55 3.86
CA ASP A 592 -13.17 -12.71 4.69
C ASP A 592 -13.11 -11.25 4.22
N PRO A 593 -14.08 -10.75 3.44
CA PRO A 593 -14.28 -9.33 3.30
C PRO A 593 -14.99 -8.84 4.56
N ARG A 594 -14.29 -8.06 5.41
CA ARG A 594 -14.95 -7.31 6.49
C ARG A 594 -15.94 -6.30 5.88
N LEU A 595 -17.16 -6.74 5.63
CA LEU A 595 -18.27 -5.88 5.25
C LEU A 595 -18.94 -5.37 6.53
N PRO A 596 -19.39 -4.10 6.57
CA PRO A 596 -20.35 -3.67 7.57
C PRO A 596 -21.55 -4.63 7.61
N GLU A 597 -22.00 -5.00 8.81
CA GLU A 597 -22.93 -6.09 9.16
C GLU A 597 -24.36 -6.04 8.56
N SER A 598 -24.63 -5.41 7.41
CA SER A 598 -25.99 -5.40 6.86
C SER A 598 -26.08 -5.58 5.34
N TRP A 599 -26.29 -6.83 4.93
CA TRP A 599 -26.69 -7.23 3.56
C TRP A 599 -27.99 -6.56 3.07
N ASN A 600 -28.88 -6.17 3.98
CA ASN A 600 -30.18 -5.58 3.66
C ASN A 600 -30.11 -4.17 3.04
N GLN A 601 -28.91 -3.58 2.90
CA GLN A 601 -28.75 -2.24 2.33
C GLN A 601 -28.46 -2.24 0.83
N PHE A 602 -28.04 -3.35 0.19
CA PHE A 602 -27.58 -3.32 -1.20
C PHE A 602 -28.68 -3.00 -2.23
N SER A 603 -29.94 -3.34 -1.98
CA SER A 603 -31.05 -3.04 -2.90
C SER A 603 -31.44 -1.55 -2.94
N SER A 604 -30.99 -0.74 -1.96
CA SER A 604 -31.24 0.71 -1.92
C SER A 604 -30.18 1.56 -2.64
N TYR A 605 -29.16 0.94 -3.27
CA TYR A 605 -27.99 1.68 -3.73
C TYR A 605 -28.13 2.37 -5.09
N SER A 606 -29.16 2.11 -5.91
CA SER A 606 -29.37 2.91 -7.15
C SER A 606 -29.64 4.38 -6.82
N ALA A 607 -30.47 4.65 -5.82
CA ALA A 607 -30.74 5.99 -5.32
C ALA A 607 -29.55 6.58 -4.52
N TRP A 608 -28.78 5.74 -3.83
CA TRP A 608 -27.54 6.15 -3.15
C TRP A 608 -26.46 6.56 -4.15
N PHE A 609 -26.31 5.82 -5.25
CA PHE A 609 -25.35 6.10 -6.30
C PHE A 609 -25.64 7.46 -6.93
N GLU A 610 -26.90 7.77 -7.23
CA GLU A 610 -27.30 9.10 -7.70
C GLU A 610 -27.12 10.22 -6.68
N SER A 611 -26.98 9.89 -5.39
CA SER A 611 -26.78 10.86 -4.29
C SER A 611 -25.32 11.16 -3.97
N LEU A 612 -24.38 10.40 -4.55
CA LEU A 612 -22.96 10.65 -4.34
C LEU A 612 -22.53 11.89 -5.13
N PRO A 613 -21.84 12.85 -4.49
CA PRO A 613 -21.31 14.03 -5.16
C PRO A 613 -20.04 13.64 -5.94
N PHE A 614 -20.19 12.97 -7.08
CA PHE A 614 -19.09 12.76 -8.02
C PHE A 614 -19.28 13.68 -9.23
N ASP A 615 -18.23 14.42 -9.54
CA ASP A 615 -18.16 15.20 -10.77
C ASP A 615 -17.97 14.26 -11.96
N ARG A 616 -19.08 13.95 -12.64
CA ARG A 616 -19.09 13.11 -13.85
C ARG A 616 -18.28 13.69 -15.00
N SER A 617 -18.01 15.01 -14.98
CA SER A 617 -17.25 15.67 -16.04
C SER A 617 -15.73 15.53 -15.88
N ALA A 618 -15.28 15.16 -14.69
CA ALA A 618 -13.86 15.00 -14.38
C ALA A 618 -13.34 13.57 -14.67
N GLU A 619 -14.18 12.54 -14.79
CA GLU A 619 -13.69 11.13 -14.89
C GLU A 619 -13.71 10.55 -16.29
N ASP A 620 -12.68 9.78 -16.67
CA ASP A 620 -12.66 9.02 -17.94
C ASP A 620 -13.75 7.93 -17.99
N PHE A 621 -14.19 7.42 -16.83
CA PHE A 621 -15.38 6.59 -16.69
C PHE A 621 -15.84 6.58 -15.22
N PHE A 622 -17.12 6.29 -15.01
CA PHE A 622 -17.72 6.20 -13.68
C PHE A 622 -18.54 4.92 -13.52
N ALA A 623 -18.60 4.38 -12.30
CA ALA A 623 -19.59 3.34 -12.02
C ALA A 623 -20.98 3.96 -12.27
N SER A 624 -21.99 3.18 -12.64
CA SER A 624 -23.36 3.67 -12.86
C SER A 624 -24.40 2.85 -12.10
N GLY A 625 -23.97 1.81 -11.40
CA GLY A 625 -24.83 0.99 -10.55
C GLY A 625 -24.21 -0.36 -10.21
N VAL A 626 -24.87 -1.10 -9.33
CA VAL A 626 -24.47 -2.43 -8.88
C VAL A 626 -25.67 -3.35 -8.97
N PHE A 627 -25.43 -4.56 -9.46
CA PHE A 627 -26.41 -5.63 -9.47
C PHE A 627 -25.76 -6.89 -8.88
N ILE A 628 -26.25 -7.36 -7.73
CA ILE A 628 -25.74 -8.58 -7.11
C ILE A 628 -26.68 -9.72 -7.46
N TYR A 629 -26.13 -10.75 -8.09
CA TYR A 629 -26.83 -11.98 -8.39
C TYR A 629 -26.33 -13.06 -7.42
N ASN A 630 -27.12 -13.42 -6.40
CA ASN A 630 -26.84 -14.67 -5.69
C ASN A 630 -28.10 -15.35 -5.13
N ASP A 631 -28.33 -16.59 -5.60
CA ASP A 631 -29.27 -17.59 -5.07
C ASP A 631 -28.60 -18.55 -4.06
N PHE A 632 -27.29 -18.37 -3.79
CA PHE A 632 -26.56 -19.17 -2.79
C PHE A 632 -26.54 -18.48 -1.42
N VAL A 633 -27.09 -19.17 -0.42
CA VAL A 633 -26.94 -18.82 1.00
C VAL A 633 -25.48 -19.03 1.38
N GLU A 634 -24.75 -17.93 1.55
CA GLU A 634 -23.33 -17.83 1.94
C GLU A 634 -22.32 -18.24 0.84
N PRO A 635 -21.30 -17.41 0.50
CA PRO A 635 -20.72 -16.26 1.22
C PRO A 635 -21.03 -14.86 0.58
N PRO A 636 -20.55 -13.74 1.17
CA PRO A 636 -20.71 -12.39 0.63
C PRO A 636 -20.19 -12.15 -0.79
N PRO A 637 -20.74 -11.14 -1.51
CA PRO A 637 -20.47 -10.85 -2.92
C PRO A 637 -19.01 -10.46 -3.25
N PHE A 638 -18.11 -10.50 -2.26
CA PHE A 638 -16.71 -10.10 -2.35
C PHE A 638 -15.76 -11.11 -1.69
N SER A 639 -16.13 -12.38 -1.58
CA SER A 639 -15.23 -13.44 -1.10
C SER A 639 -14.35 -14.00 -2.21
N ILE A 640 -13.12 -14.37 -1.84
CA ILE A 640 -12.15 -15.12 -2.66
C ILE A 640 -12.34 -16.61 -2.35
N GLY A 641 -12.71 -17.44 -3.31
CA GLY A 641 -13.11 -18.84 -3.06
C GLY A 641 -12.15 -19.86 -3.66
N VAL A 642 -11.38 -20.57 -2.83
CA VAL A 642 -10.43 -21.60 -3.28
C VAL A 642 -10.90 -22.99 -2.84
N SER A 643 -11.06 -23.95 -3.78
CA SER A 643 -11.29 -25.37 -3.42
C SER A 643 -10.15 -26.30 -3.89
N ILE A 644 -9.77 -27.25 -3.03
CA ILE A 644 -8.64 -28.16 -3.24
C ILE A 644 -9.13 -29.61 -3.14
N VAL A 645 -8.76 -30.49 -4.08
CA VAL A 645 -9.06 -31.94 -4.04
C VAL A 645 -7.92 -32.69 -3.32
N GLU A 646 -8.24 -33.55 -2.34
CA GLU A 646 -7.23 -34.21 -1.49
C GLU A 646 -6.32 -35.21 -2.21
N ASP A 647 -6.81 -35.94 -3.23
CA ASP A 647 -6.06 -37.06 -3.82
C ASP A 647 -5.14 -36.66 -4.98
N THR A 648 -5.41 -35.53 -5.65
CA THR A 648 -4.66 -35.09 -6.83
C THR A 648 -3.92 -33.77 -6.63
N ASN A 649 -4.16 -33.07 -5.51
CA ASN A 649 -3.75 -31.68 -5.31
C ASN A 649 -4.26 -30.73 -6.41
N GLU A 650 -5.24 -31.16 -7.22
CA GLU A 650 -5.83 -30.34 -8.26
C GLU A 650 -6.85 -29.38 -7.65
N LEU A 651 -6.77 -28.13 -8.08
CA LEU A 651 -7.65 -27.06 -7.63
C LEU A 651 -8.90 -26.96 -8.52
N TYR A 652 -10.04 -26.79 -7.86
CA TYR A 652 -11.33 -26.49 -8.49
C TYR A 652 -11.89 -25.20 -7.89
N ASN A 653 -12.26 -24.25 -8.73
CA ASN A 653 -12.65 -22.92 -8.26
C ASN A 653 -14.16 -22.82 -8.06
N VAL A 654 -14.59 -22.05 -7.04
CA VAL A 654 -15.99 -21.66 -6.85
C VAL A 654 -16.08 -20.18 -7.18
N LEU A 655 -16.93 -19.85 -8.14
CA LEU A 655 -17.10 -18.51 -8.65
C LEU A 655 -18.13 -17.75 -7.81
N ASP A 656 -17.72 -16.67 -7.16
CA ASP A 656 -18.65 -15.66 -6.68
C ASP A 656 -18.74 -14.52 -7.73
N HIS A 657 -19.96 -14.04 -7.97
CA HIS A 657 -20.27 -13.10 -9.04
C HIS A 657 -20.83 -11.78 -8.50
N GLY A 658 -20.14 -10.68 -8.79
CA GLY A 658 -20.69 -9.33 -8.67
C GLY A 658 -20.88 -8.71 -10.06
N PHE A 659 -22.01 -8.05 -10.32
CA PHE A 659 -22.17 -7.24 -11.53
C PHE A 659 -22.09 -5.76 -11.16
N MET A 660 -21.29 -5.02 -11.91
CA MET A 660 -21.14 -3.58 -11.76
C MET A 660 -21.27 -2.91 -13.11
N ASN A 661 -22.09 -1.86 -13.15
CA ASN A 661 -22.25 -1.05 -14.35
C ASN A 661 -21.24 0.08 -14.33
N PHE A 662 -20.70 0.41 -15.51
CA PHE A 662 -19.81 1.54 -15.72
C PHE A 662 -20.23 2.31 -16.96
N MET A 663 -19.96 3.60 -16.98
CA MET A 663 -20.25 4.50 -18.09
C MET A 663 -19.02 5.36 -18.40
N ASP A 664 -18.69 5.49 -19.68
CA ASP A 664 -17.67 6.41 -20.22
C ASP A 664 -18.25 7.82 -20.44
N ARG A 665 -17.41 8.83 -20.62
CA ARG A 665 -17.84 10.23 -20.87
C ARG A 665 -18.69 10.39 -22.12
N ASP A 666 -18.47 9.53 -23.12
CA ASP A 666 -19.23 9.53 -24.37
C ASP A 666 -20.62 8.87 -24.25
N GLY A 667 -20.98 8.39 -23.04
CA GLY A 667 -22.24 7.72 -22.75
C GLY A 667 -22.22 6.22 -23.03
N THR A 668 -21.07 5.63 -23.35
CA THR A 668 -20.92 4.18 -23.49
C THR A 668 -21.10 3.50 -22.14
N GLU A 669 -22.18 2.74 -21.99
CA GLU A 669 -22.43 1.92 -20.79
C GLU A 669 -21.99 0.46 -20.99
N ILE A 670 -21.46 -0.12 -19.93
CA ILE A 670 -21.12 -1.54 -19.83
C ILE A 670 -21.60 -2.13 -18.51
N MET A 671 -21.87 -3.43 -18.50
CA MET A 671 -22.05 -4.21 -17.29
C MET A 671 -20.91 -5.21 -17.19
N LEU A 672 -20.08 -5.10 -16.16
CA LEU A 672 -19.01 -6.05 -15.89
C LEU A 672 -19.42 -7.02 -14.81
N ARG A 673 -19.39 -8.31 -15.14
CA ARG A 673 -19.38 -9.38 -14.16
C ARG A 673 -17.94 -9.62 -13.74
N ILE A 674 -17.70 -9.35 -12.47
CA ILE A 674 -16.41 -9.55 -11.83
C ILE A 674 -16.44 -10.89 -11.13
N MET A 675 -15.49 -11.73 -11.50
CA MET A 675 -15.26 -12.99 -10.84
C MET A 675 -14.18 -12.74 -9.81
N PHE A 676 -14.56 -12.79 -8.53
CA PHE A 676 -13.61 -12.72 -7.43
C PHE A 676 -13.08 -14.16 -7.24
N TRP A 677 -11.77 -14.33 -7.45
CA TRP A 677 -11.09 -15.64 -7.44
C TRP A 677 -10.26 -15.81 -6.18
#